data_AF-A0A1E5GWB9-F1
#
_entry.id   AF-A0A1E5GWB9-F1
#
_cell.length_a   1.000
_cell.length_b   1.000
_cell.length_c   1.000
_cell.angle_alpha   90.00
_cell.angle_beta   90.00
_cell.angle_gamma   90.00
#
_symmetry.space_group_name_H-M   'P 1'
#
loop_
_entity.id
_entity.type
_entity.pdbx_description
1 polymer ?
#
loop_
_entity_poly.entity_id
_entity_poly.type
_entity_poly.pdbx_seq_one_letter_code
_entity_poly.pdbx_strand_id
1 'polypeptide(L)'
;MVENSKVSHHQKLTAAGLLVAMGVVYGDIGTSPLYVMKAIVGDNGGLRNVSESFIIGAVSLIFWTLTILTTVKYVVIALNADNHGEGGIFSLFTLVRRKGKYLIIPAMIGGAALLADGVLTPAVTVTTAIEGLRGIPVFFDRFGNNQNIIVIITLVIILILFSVQRFGTDAVGKAFGPIMFAWFTFLGVMGLINFGQDWTVLRALNPYYAIHLLLSPDNKLGIFVLGNVFLATTGAEALYSDLGHVGKHNIRASWPYIKVCLILNYLGQAAWILNVKNDPATLEIQNLNPFFQMMPNSIMLIGVVFATVAAVIASQALISGSFTLVSEAIKLKLLPRLKIIYPGANIGQMYIPAVNMMLWIVCSLIVITFRTSTHMEAAYGLSITVTMLMTTILLMFYLLQKGAPKWVAYLITLFFGSIESIFFVSSIAKFFHGGYVAVGIALLILTVMTIWEWGNIIKEKTSDTVPLKHYVEQLRMLKDDPTVPKSQTNVVFMTPDKIGDEIGRQIIYSILDKQPKRANVYWFVNVEVTDEPFTKEYTVDMMDTDFIVQVQLYLGFHVAQEVNVYIRQIVHDLMKEGRLPKQPQKYSLTPGREVGDFQFIIISEELSKVTELKKWDRQIMQLKLAIKKRTTSPENWFGLEYSEVKYESVPLIIGDTRKTRLRERKVLS
;
A
#
# COMPACT_ATOMS: atom_id res chain seq x y z
N MET A 1 22.18 -31.85 -2.44
CA MET A 1 22.98 -30.64 -2.74
C MET A 1 22.61 -30.22 -4.15
N VAL A 2 21.70 -29.27 -4.28
CA VAL A 2 21.36 -28.63 -5.56
C VAL A 2 21.57 -27.15 -5.33
N GLU A 3 22.53 -26.62 -6.08
CA GLU A 3 23.07 -25.29 -5.97
C GLU A 3 22.05 -24.32 -6.57
N ASN A 4 21.22 -23.72 -5.73
CA ASN A 4 20.31 -22.65 -6.14
C ASN A 4 21.15 -21.47 -6.64
N SER A 5 21.14 -21.26 -7.96
CA SER A 5 21.68 -20.08 -8.62
C SER A 5 21.01 -18.84 -8.03
N LYS A 6 21.73 -18.15 -7.16
CA LYS A 6 21.41 -16.79 -6.72
C LYS A 6 21.41 -15.89 -7.93
N VAL A 7 20.24 -15.62 -8.51
CA VAL A 7 20.05 -14.50 -9.43
C VAL A 7 20.18 -13.23 -8.59
N SER A 8 21.43 -12.75 -8.49
CA SER A 8 21.75 -11.46 -7.93
C SER A 8 21.23 -10.39 -8.89
N HIS A 9 20.12 -9.73 -8.54
CA HIS A 9 19.74 -8.44 -9.13
C HIS A 9 20.73 -7.35 -8.66
N HIS A 10 22.01 -7.47 -9.03
CA HIS A 10 22.94 -6.35 -9.04
C HIS A 10 22.62 -5.50 -10.27
N GLN A 11 21.60 -4.66 -10.17
CA GLN A 11 21.42 -3.58 -11.15
C GLN A 11 22.67 -2.69 -11.09
N LYS A 12 23.51 -2.78 -12.13
CA LYS A 12 24.62 -1.84 -12.34
C LYS A 12 24.05 -0.43 -12.38
N LEU A 13 24.78 0.51 -11.78
CA LEU A 13 24.43 1.93 -11.78
C LEU A 13 24.40 2.42 -13.23
N THR A 14 23.22 2.80 -13.71
CA THR A 14 23.02 3.28 -15.10
C THR A 14 22.35 4.64 -15.07
N ALA A 15 22.65 5.50 -16.06
CA ALA A 15 21.98 6.79 -16.20
C ALA A 15 20.46 6.63 -16.32
N ALA A 16 19.99 5.56 -16.97
CA ALA A 16 18.58 5.20 -17.02
C ALA A 16 18.02 4.87 -15.62
N GLY A 17 18.74 4.09 -14.81
CA GLY A 17 18.35 3.77 -13.43
C GLY A 17 18.27 5.00 -12.52
N LEU A 18 19.16 5.97 -12.70
CA LEU A 18 19.10 7.26 -12.00
C LEU A 18 17.88 8.08 -12.41
N LEU A 19 17.57 8.16 -13.70
CA LEU A 19 16.38 8.87 -14.16
C LEU A 19 15.10 8.19 -13.67
N VAL A 20 15.03 6.86 -13.68
CA VAL A 20 13.88 6.13 -13.11
C VAL A 20 13.72 6.42 -11.61
N ALA A 21 14.82 6.44 -10.86
CA ALA A 21 14.79 6.86 -9.45
C ALA A 21 14.22 8.27 -9.29
N MET A 22 14.63 9.20 -10.16
CA MET A 22 14.12 10.57 -10.15
C MET A 22 12.63 10.69 -10.45
N GLY A 23 12.13 9.89 -11.39
CA GLY A 23 10.73 9.89 -11.78
C GLY A 23 9.80 9.26 -10.75
N VAL A 24 10.21 8.16 -10.14
CA VAL A 24 9.33 7.33 -9.30
C VAL A 24 9.46 7.69 -7.83
N VAL A 25 10.68 7.87 -7.31
CA VAL A 25 10.91 7.90 -5.86
C VAL A 25 10.82 9.30 -5.26
N TYR A 26 11.30 10.32 -5.97
CA TYR A 26 11.39 11.67 -5.41
C TYR A 26 10.22 12.59 -5.77
N GLY A 27 9.18 12.08 -6.43
CA GLY A 27 8.02 12.89 -6.81
C GLY A 27 7.42 13.63 -5.60
N ASP A 28 7.09 12.89 -4.54
CA ASP A 28 6.43 13.44 -3.34
C ASP A 28 7.29 14.52 -2.66
N ILE A 29 8.54 14.18 -2.30
CA ILE A 29 9.48 15.13 -1.68
C ILE A 29 9.86 16.31 -2.59
N GLY A 30 9.77 16.10 -3.91
CA GLY A 30 10.03 17.11 -4.92
C GLY A 30 8.92 18.15 -5.04
N THR A 31 7.73 17.86 -4.52
CA THR A 31 6.59 18.80 -4.52
C THR A 31 6.44 19.56 -3.20
N SER A 32 7.13 19.14 -2.13
CA SER A 32 7.13 19.81 -0.82
C SER A 32 7.46 21.32 -0.86
N PRO A 33 8.36 21.82 -1.74
CA PRO A 33 8.61 23.26 -1.82
C PRO A 33 7.37 24.10 -2.22
N LEU A 34 6.34 23.49 -2.81
CA LEU A 34 5.10 24.16 -3.20
C LEU A 34 4.26 24.62 -2.00
N TYR A 35 4.35 23.92 -0.85
CA TYR A 35 3.48 24.15 0.31
C TYR A 35 4.21 24.43 1.62
N VAL A 36 5.44 23.94 1.81
CA VAL A 36 6.14 24.05 3.12
C VAL A 36 6.33 25.50 3.58
N MET A 37 6.92 26.36 2.75
CA MET A 37 7.15 27.77 3.13
C MET A 37 5.85 28.57 3.21
N LYS A 38 4.87 28.23 2.36
CA LYS A 38 3.51 28.79 2.42
C LYS A 38 2.88 28.51 3.79
N ALA A 39 2.96 27.27 4.27
CA ALA A 39 2.45 26.87 5.58
C ALA A 39 3.19 27.57 6.74
N ILE A 40 4.54 27.61 6.69
CA ILE A 40 5.37 28.25 7.72
C ILE A 40 5.04 29.74 7.85
N VAL A 41 4.97 30.47 6.73
CA VAL A 41 4.68 31.91 6.73
C VAL A 41 3.22 32.19 7.08
N GLY A 42 2.29 31.40 6.53
CA GLY A 42 0.86 31.54 6.77
C GLY A 42 0.50 31.39 8.25
N ASP A 43 0.95 30.32 8.88
CA ASP A 43 0.61 30.03 10.28
C ASP A 43 1.31 30.95 11.29
N ASN A 44 2.43 31.59 10.91
CA ASN A 44 3.08 32.60 11.75
C ASN A 44 2.38 33.98 11.67
N GLY A 45 1.21 34.06 11.02
CA GLY A 45 0.43 35.28 10.87
C GLY A 45 0.72 36.07 9.60
N GLY A 46 1.24 35.41 8.55
CA GLY A 46 1.50 36.00 7.24
C GLY A 46 2.75 36.88 7.18
N LEU A 47 3.02 37.43 6.00
CA LEU A 47 4.27 38.13 5.66
C LEU A 47 4.59 39.32 6.58
N ARG A 48 3.58 40.02 7.12
CA ARG A 48 3.72 41.16 8.04
C ARG A 48 4.40 40.82 9.37
N ASN A 49 4.33 39.55 9.78
CA ASN A 49 4.82 39.08 11.07
C ASN A 49 6.15 38.32 10.96
N VAL A 50 6.76 38.33 9.77
CA VAL A 50 7.97 37.58 9.48
C VAL A 50 9.20 38.43 9.74
N SER A 51 10.05 37.99 10.66
CA SER A 51 11.38 38.57 10.90
C SER A 51 12.48 37.83 10.11
N GLU A 52 13.66 38.44 10.02
CA GLU A 52 14.82 37.79 9.41
C GLU A 52 15.26 36.53 10.17
N SER A 53 15.33 36.64 11.50
CA SER A 53 15.60 35.53 12.41
C SER A 53 14.61 34.37 12.22
N PHE A 54 13.33 34.68 11.99
CA PHE A 54 12.29 33.68 11.76
C PHE A 54 12.55 32.88 10.48
N ILE A 55 12.81 33.54 9.35
CA ILE A 55 13.00 32.87 8.06
C ILE A 55 14.30 32.07 8.00
N ILE A 56 15.40 32.65 8.48
CA ILE A 56 16.69 31.94 8.51
C ILE A 56 16.58 30.71 9.41
N GLY A 57 15.93 30.84 10.57
CA GLY A 57 15.64 29.73 11.46
C GLY A 57 14.76 28.65 10.83
N ALA A 58 13.73 29.03 10.08
CA ALA A 58 12.80 28.10 9.45
C ALA A 58 13.49 27.27 8.36
N VAL A 59 14.29 27.90 7.52
CA VAL A 59 15.09 27.19 6.51
C VAL A 59 16.17 26.33 7.16
N SER A 60 16.73 26.77 8.29
CA SER A 60 17.66 25.96 9.08
C SER A 60 17.00 24.67 9.58
N LEU A 61 15.78 24.77 10.11
CA LEU A 61 15.00 23.61 10.54
C LEU A 61 14.71 22.67 9.37
N ILE A 62 14.32 23.19 8.19
CA ILE A 62 14.10 22.38 6.99
C ILE A 62 15.37 21.64 6.57
N PHE A 63 16.50 22.34 6.48
CA PHE A 63 17.79 21.77 6.10
C PHE A 63 18.21 20.62 7.03
N TRP A 64 18.12 20.83 8.34
CA TRP A 64 18.51 19.82 9.32
C TRP A 64 17.51 18.67 9.39
N THR A 65 16.21 18.92 9.18
CA THR A 65 15.19 17.87 9.13
C THR A 65 15.40 16.94 7.92
N LEU A 66 15.62 17.51 6.72
CA LEU A 66 15.97 16.75 5.51
C LEU A 66 17.30 15.97 5.67
N THR A 67 18.25 16.54 6.40
CA THR A 67 19.54 15.90 6.66
C THR A 67 19.38 14.74 7.64
N ILE A 68 18.74 14.95 8.78
CA ILE A 68 18.64 13.94 9.83
C ILE A 68 17.67 12.83 9.45
N LEU A 69 16.44 13.17 9.04
CA LEU A 69 15.42 12.18 8.72
C LEU A 69 15.67 11.58 7.33
N THR A 70 15.59 12.37 6.26
CA THR A 70 15.65 11.79 4.91
C THR A 70 17.04 11.23 4.57
N THR A 71 18.11 11.97 4.87
CA THR A 71 19.48 11.50 4.52
C THR A 71 19.96 10.42 5.48
N VAL A 72 20.00 10.69 6.80
CA VAL A 72 20.60 9.74 7.75
C VAL A 72 19.66 8.58 8.06
N LYS A 73 18.42 8.82 8.51
CA LYS A 73 17.50 7.71 8.84
C LYS A 73 17.15 6.88 7.61
N TYR A 74 16.65 7.49 6.54
CA TYR A 74 16.13 6.72 5.41
C TYR A 74 17.22 6.25 4.44
N VAL A 75 17.96 7.18 3.82
CA VAL A 75 18.93 6.85 2.75
C VAL A 75 20.13 6.04 3.28
N VAL A 76 20.66 6.40 4.46
CA VAL A 76 21.82 5.70 5.03
C VAL A 76 21.41 4.45 5.81
N ILE A 77 20.40 4.50 6.68
CA ILE A 77 20.06 3.37 7.56
C ILE A 77 18.95 2.49 6.96
N ALA A 78 17.74 3.02 6.73
CA ALA A 78 16.56 2.24 6.36
C ALA A 78 16.72 1.50 5.03
N LEU A 79 17.35 2.10 4.00
CA LEU A 79 17.61 1.43 2.72
C LEU A 79 18.46 0.14 2.82
N ASN A 80 19.12 -0.13 3.95
CA ASN A 80 19.80 -1.41 4.18
C ASN A 80 18.88 -2.51 4.69
N ALA A 81 17.68 -2.15 5.17
CA ALA A 81 16.68 -3.07 5.70
C ALA A 81 15.77 -3.60 4.60
N ASP A 82 16.35 -4.02 3.48
CA ASP A 82 15.62 -4.58 2.34
C ASP A 82 15.29 -6.06 2.54
N ASN A 83 14.10 -6.48 2.09
CA ASN A 83 13.66 -7.87 2.06
C ASN A 83 13.57 -8.35 0.61
N HIS A 84 14.58 -9.08 0.14
CA HIS A 84 14.67 -9.51 -1.27
C HIS A 84 14.59 -8.33 -2.26
N GLY A 85 15.13 -7.17 -1.89
CA GLY A 85 15.07 -5.94 -2.69
C GLY A 85 13.85 -5.05 -2.44
N GLU A 86 12.82 -5.54 -1.75
CA GLU A 86 11.64 -4.75 -1.36
C GLU A 86 11.88 -3.98 -0.05
N GLY A 87 11.26 -2.81 0.08
CA GLY A 87 11.36 -1.96 1.26
C GLY A 87 9.97 -1.52 1.75
N GLY A 88 9.93 -0.62 2.72
CA GLY A 88 8.67 -0.19 3.35
C GLY A 88 8.29 -0.97 4.60
N ILE A 89 7.18 -0.58 5.21
CA ILE A 89 6.84 -1.00 6.57
C ILE A 89 6.47 -2.49 6.70
N PHE A 90 5.71 -3.05 5.75
CA PHE A 90 5.34 -4.48 5.80
C PHE A 90 6.51 -5.36 5.39
N SER A 91 7.30 -4.97 4.40
CA SER A 91 8.59 -5.60 4.11
C SER A 91 9.54 -5.60 5.33
N LEU A 92 9.67 -4.48 6.05
CA LEU A 92 10.45 -4.43 7.29
C LEU A 92 9.88 -5.36 8.37
N PHE A 93 8.55 -5.38 8.55
CA PHE A 93 7.89 -6.29 9.48
C PHE A 93 8.17 -7.76 9.14
N THR A 94 8.13 -8.16 7.86
CA THR A 94 8.41 -9.55 7.47
C THR A 94 9.82 -10.01 7.84
N LEU A 95 10.81 -9.11 7.85
CA LEU A 95 12.18 -9.39 8.30
C LEU A 95 12.25 -9.64 9.82
N VAL A 96 11.53 -8.82 10.59
CA VAL A 96 11.62 -8.79 12.07
C VAL A 96 10.55 -9.62 12.78
N ARG A 97 9.54 -10.14 12.07
CA ARG A 97 8.39 -10.86 12.65
C ARG A 97 8.76 -12.01 13.59
N ARG A 98 9.93 -12.63 13.39
CA ARG A 98 10.46 -13.71 14.24
C ARG A 98 10.82 -13.25 15.66
N LYS A 99 11.01 -11.95 15.91
CA LYS A 99 11.36 -11.38 17.23
C LYS A 99 10.15 -11.21 18.16
N GLY A 100 8.94 -11.15 17.61
CA GLY A 100 7.74 -11.02 18.43
C GLY A 100 6.48 -10.84 17.60
N LYS A 101 5.43 -11.60 17.97
CA LYS A 101 4.11 -11.50 17.33
C LYS A 101 3.49 -10.10 17.50
N TYR A 102 3.85 -9.36 18.55
CA TYR A 102 3.36 -8.01 18.82
C TYR A 102 3.86 -6.95 17.82
N LEU A 103 4.91 -7.24 17.03
CA LEU A 103 5.43 -6.32 16.01
C LEU A 103 4.45 -6.10 14.85
N ILE A 104 3.40 -6.91 14.76
CA ILE A 104 2.33 -6.70 13.78
C ILE A 104 1.54 -5.43 14.09
N ILE A 105 1.47 -5.01 15.36
CA ILE A 105 0.74 -3.81 15.80
C ILE A 105 1.36 -2.54 15.18
N PRO A 106 2.65 -2.23 15.39
CA PRO A 106 3.26 -1.06 14.75
C PRO A 106 3.23 -1.17 13.22
N ALA A 107 3.38 -2.37 12.65
CA ALA A 107 3.29 -2.58 11.21
C ALA A 107 1.88 -2.23 10.65
N MET A 108 0.81 -2.67 11.31
CA MET A 108 -0.56 -2.31 10.93
C MET A 108 -0.84 -0.82 11.09
N ILE A 109 -0.39 -0.20 12.20
CA ILE A 109 -0.59 1.23 12.45
C ILE A 109 0.11 2.06 11.37
N GLY A 110 1.40 1.79 11.12
CA GLY A 110 2.14 2.56 10.12
C GLY A 110 1.71 2.25 8.69
N GLY A 111 1.33 0.99 8.38
CA GLY A 111 0.78 0.64 7.06
C GLY A 111 -0.55 1.34 6.78
N ALA A 112 -1.43 1.44 7.79
CA ALA A 112 -2.69 2.17 7.68
C ALA A 112 -2.46 3.69 7.53
N ALA A 113 -1.52 4.25 8.27
CA ALA A 113 -1.17 5.66 8.20
C ALA A 113 -0.51 6.03 6.84
N LEU A 114 0.33 5.15 6.29
CA LEU A 114 0.91 5.31 4.94
C LEU A 114 -0.14 5.20 3.83
N LEU A 115 -1.14 4.33 3.97
CA LEU A 115 -2.27 4.29 3.03
C LEU A 115 -3.16 5.53 3.12
N ALA A 116 -3.37 6.06 4.32
CA ALA A 116 -4.10 7.32 4.50
C ALA A 116 -3.34 8.50 3.86
N ASP A 117 -2.01 8.47 3.90
CA ASP A 117 -1.16 9.41 3.17
C ASP A 117 -1.34 9.29 1.65
N GLY A 118 -1.39 8.05 1.15
CA GLY A 118 -1.74 7.70 -0.24
C GLY A 118 -2.99 8.38 -0.78
N VAL A 119 -3.96 8.66 0.09
CA VAL A 119 -5.20 9.37 -0.24
C VAL A 119 -5.02 10.89 -0.26
N LEU A 120 -4.19 11.43 0.64
CA LEU A 120 -4.05 12.88 0.89
C LEU A 120 -3.11 13.56 -0.11
N THR A 121 -2.02 12.91 -0.50
CA THR A 121 -1.01 13.53 -1.39
C THR A 121 -1.58 14.05 -2.71
N PRO A 122 -2.41 13.30 -3.46
CA PRO A 122 -2.96 13.84 -4.71
C PRO A 122 -3.92 15.00 -4.49
N ALA A 123 -4.62 15.03 -3.35
CA ALA A 123 -5.50 16.14 -2.99
C ALA A 123 -4.69 17.41 -2.68
N VAL A 124 -3.65 17.30 -1.85
CA VAL A 124 -2.81 18.44 -1.44
C VAL A 124 -1.95 18.94 -2.60
N THR A 125 -1.12 18.08 -3.19
CA THR A 125 -0.08 18.49 -4.15
C THR A 125 -0.68 19.06 -5.44
N VAL A 126 -1.73 18.43 -5.99
CA VAL A 126 -2.40 18.91 -7.21
C VAL A 126 -3.14 20.22 -6.94
N THR A 127 -3.83 20.34 -5.80
CA THR A 127 -4.50 21.59 -5.42
C THR A 127 -3.49 22.72 -5.27
N THR A 128 -2.37 22.51 -4.58
CA THR A 128 -1.33 23.53 -4.40
C THR A 128 -0.72 23.96 -5.74
N ALA A 129 -0.49 23.02 -6.66
CA ALA A 129 0.02 23.35 -7.99
C ALA A 129 -0.95 24.23 -8.78
N ILE A 130 -2.24 23.89 -8.79
CA ILE A 130 -3.28 24.64 -9.52
C ILE A 130 -3.63 25.98 -8.86
N GLU A 131 -3.50 26.10 -7.54
CA GLU A 131 -3.63 27.39 -6.85
C GLU A 131 -2.62 28.43 -7.35
N GLY A 132 -1.49 27.99 -7.92
CA GLY A 132 -0.52 28.87 -8.59
C GLY A 132 -1.12 29.67 -9.75
N LEU A 133 -2.22 29.22 -10.39
CA LEU A 133 -2.90 29.97 -11.45
C LEU A 133 -3.37 31.36 -10.99
N ARG A 134 -3.60 31.56 -9.68
CA ARG A 134 -4.07 32.84 -9.12
C ARG A 134 -3.11 34.00 -9.31
N GLY A 135 -1.80 33.73 -9.37
CA GLY A 135 -0.82 34.80 -9.59
C GLY A 135 -0.62 35.16 -11.06
N ILE A 136 -1.32 34.49 -11.99
CA ILE A 136 -1.23 34.80 -13.42
C ILE A 136 -2.25 35.90 -13.75
N PRO A 137 -1.83 37.10 -14.22
CA PRO A 137 -2.75 38.21 -14.46
C PRO A 137 -3.92 37.86 -15.39
N VAL A 138 -3.63 37.17 -16.51
CA VAL A 138 -4.66 36.74 -17.48
C VAL A 138 -5.72 35.83 -16.87
N PHE A 139 -5.33 34.97 -15.92
CA PHE A 139 -6.26 34.09 -15.23
C PHE A 139 -7.07 34.86 -14.19
N PHE A 140 -6.40 35.72 -13.41
CA PHE A 140 -7.01 36.57 -12.41
C PHE A 140 -8.05 37.52 -13.02
N ASP A 141 -7.76 38.15 -14.16
CA ASP A 141 -8.69 39.06 -14.84
C ASP A 141 -9.96 38.36 -15.33
N ARG A 142 -9.84 37.09 -15.74
CA ARG A 142 -10.96 36.31 -16.31
C ARG A 142 -11.81 35.59 -15.27
N PHE A 143 -11.17 35.10 -14.21
CA PHE A 143 -11.78 34.17 -13.26
C PHE A 143 -11.71 34.65 -11.79
N GLY A 144 -10.97 35.72 -11.53
CA GLY A 144 -10.74 36.27 -10.20
C GLY A 144 -10.16 35.23 -9.24
N ASN A 145 -10.52 35.36 -7.96
CA ASN A 145 -10.13 34.42 -6.91
C ASN A 145 -11.10 33.23 -6.71
N ASN A 146 -11.90 32.89 -7.74
CA ASN A 146 -12.97 31.90 -7.62
C ASN A 146 -12.45 30.49 -7.30
N GLN A 147 -12.57 30.09 -6.03
CA GLN A 147 -12.12 28.77 -5.54
C GLN A 147 -12.80 27.61 -6.26
N ASN A 148 -14.03 27.76 -6.73
CA ASN A 148 -14.76 26.68 -7.40
C ASN A 148 -14.05 26.23 -8.68
N ILE A 149 -13.41 27.16 -9.40
CA ILE A 149 -12.71 26.86 -10.66
C ILE A 149 -11.47 26.03 -10.39
N ILE A 150 -10.69 26.40 -9.36
CA ILE A 150 -9.52 25.63 -8.91
C ILE A 150 -9.95 24.20 -8.54
N VAL A 151 -11.00 24.07 -7.73
CA VAL A 151 -11.55 22.77 -7.32
C VAL A 151 -11.97 21.92 -8.53
N ILE A 152 -12.64 22.50 -9.53
CA ILE A 152 -13.05 21.79 -10.75
C ILE A 152 -11.83 21.32 -11.55
N ILE A 153 -10.84 22.19 -11.76
CA ILE A 153 -9.61 21.83 -12.50
C ILE A 153 -8.88 20.69 -11.77
N THR A 154 -8.73 20.80 -10.45
CA THR A 154 -8.12 19.75 -9.62
C THR A 154 -8.87 18.42 -9.76
N LEU A 155 -10.21 18.41 -9.66
CA LEU A 155 -11.01 17.19 -9.79
C LEU A 155 -10.90 16.56 -11.18
N VAL A 156 -10.80 17.36 -12.24
CA VAL A 156 -10.57 16.86 -13.60
C VAL A 156 -9.20 16.20 -13.71
N ILE A 157 -8.15 16.82 -13.17
CA ILE A 157 -6.80 16.25 -13.16
C ILE A 157 -6.76 14.93 -12.37
N ILE A 158 -7.37 14.91 -11.17
CA ILE A 158 -7.49 13.71 -10.33
C ILE A 158 -8.28 12.61 -11.07
N LEU A 159 -9.38 12.94 -11.75
CA LEU A 159 -10.13 11.96 -12.54
C LEU A 159 -9.28 11.33 -13.64
N ILE A 160 -8.54 12.16 -14.40
CA ILE A 160 -7.63 11.67 -15.45
C ILE A 160 -6.54 10.79 -14.82
N LEU A 161 -5.93 11.26 -13.74
CA LEU A 161 -4.89 10.54 -12.98
C LEU A 161 -5.34 9.13 -12.61
N PHE A 162 -6.50 8.99 -11.97
CA PHE A 162 -7.04 7.69 -11.52
C PHE A 162 -7.59 6.83 -12.66
N SER A 163 -8.01 7.43 -13.77
CA SER A 163 -8.49 6.70 -14.96
C SER A 163 -7.35 6.04 -15.74
N VAL A 164 -6.17 6.66 -15.76
CA VAL A 164 -4.99 6.16 -16.51
C VAL A 164 -4.33 4.97 -15.82
N GLN A 165 -4.52 4.78 -14.50
CA GLN A 165 -3.87 3.72 -13.70
C GLN A 165 -4.00 2.31 -14.28
N ARG A 166 -5.14 1.99 -14.92
CA ARG A 166 -5.40 0.66 -15.48
C ARG A 166 -4.47 0.25 -16.61
N PHE A 167 -3.82 1.21 -17.27
CA PHE A 167 -2.95 0.96 -18.42
C PHE A 167 -1.51 0.63 -18.00
N GLY A 168 -1.22 0.61 -16.69
CA GLY A 168 0.12 0.40 -16.16
C GLY A 168 1.02 1.62 -16.31
N THR A 169 2.15 1.59 -15.61
CA THR A 169 3.12 2.69 -15.58
C THR A 169 4.26 2.52 -16.59
N ASP A 170 4.30 1.44 -17.36
CA ASP A 170 5.42 1.11 -18.28
C ASP A 170 5.65 2.15 -19.39
N ALA A 171 4.56 2.63 -20.02
CA ALA A 171 4.66 3.63 -21.10
C ALA A 171 4.94 5.05 -20.57
N VAL A 172 4.45 5.38 -19.37
CA VAL A 172 4.51 6.73 -18.79
C VAL A 172 5.77 6.91 -17.92
N GLY A 173 6.23 5.85 -17.24
CA GLY A 173 7.38 5.86 -16.32
C GLY A 173 8.70 6.19 -17.00
N LYS A 174 8.86 5.87 -18.30
CA LYS A 174 10.04 6.28 -19.09
C LYS A 174 10.14 7.80 -19.25
N ALA A 175 9.00 8.50 -19.29
CA ALA A 175 8.96 9.96 -19.39
C ALA A 175 9.09 10.65 -18.02
N PHE A 176 8.70 10.00 -16.92
CA PHE A 176 8.75 10.58 -15.58
C PHE A 176 10.16 10.98 -15.14
N GLY A 177 11.15 10.15 -15.43
CA GLY A 177 12.54 10.43 -15.04
C GLY A 177 13.09 11.75 -15.59
N PRO A 178 13.10 11.93 -16.93
CA PRO A 178 13.51 13.19 -17.54
C PRO A 178 12.70 14.41 -17.07
N ILE A 179 11.38 14.27 -16.91
CA ILE A 179 10.51 15.36 -16.45
C ILE A 179 10.87 15.76 -15.03
N MET A 180 11.04 14.79 -14.12
CA MET A 180 11.41 15.09 -12.73
C MET A 180 12.82 15.63 -12.61
N PHE A 181 13.79 15.14 -13.41
CA PHE A 181 15.13 15.74 -13.46
C PHE A 181 15.07 17.21 -13.89
N ALA A 182 14.27 17.52 -14.91
CA ALA A 182 14.05 18.90 -15.33
C ALA A 182 13.32 19.73 -14.25
N TRP A 183 12.38 19.14 -13.51
CA TRP A 183 11.71 19.77 -12.38
C TRP A 183 12.68 20.11 -11.24
N PHE A 184 13.52 19.17 -10.82
CA PHE A 184 14.55 19.44 -9.81
C PHE A 184 15.58 20.48 -10.28
N THR A 185 15.99 20.41 -11.54
CA THR A 185 16.84 21.45 -12.13
C THR A 185 16.16 22.82 -12.07
N PHE A 186 14.88 22.89 -12.42
CA PHE A 186 14.09 24.11 -12.35
C PHE A 186 14.00 24.66 -10.92
N LEU A 187 13.73 23.80 -9.93
CA LEU A 187 13.75 24.17 -8.51
C LEU A 187 15.10 24.76 -8.08
N GLY A 188 16.19 24.09 -8.48
CA GLY A 188 17.56 24.52 -8.17
C GLY A 188 17.93 25.84 -8.85
N VAL A 189 17.58 26.03 -10.12
CA VAL A 189 17.84 27.26 -10.88
C VAL A 189 17.03 28.43 -10.33
N MET A 190 15.74 28.26 -10.08
CA MET A 190 14.91 29.32 -9.49
C MET A 190 15.35 29.69 -8.07
N GLY A 191 15.77 28.68 -7.31
CA GLY A 191 16.43 28.86 -6.02
C GLY A 191 17.68 29.71 -6.15
N LEU A 192 18.59 29.33 -7.05
CA LEU A 192 19.88 29.99 -7.28
C LEU A 192 19.73 31.45 -7.74
N ILE A 193 18.79 31.74 -8.64
CA ILE A 193 18.52 33.10 -9.15
C ILE A 193 18.13 34.04 -8.01
N ASN A 194 17.23 33.62 -7.12
CA ASN A 194 16.78 34.44 -5.99
C ASN A 194 17.81 34.46 -4.85
N PHE A 195 18.42 33.30 -4.57
CA PHE A 195 19.49 33.16 -3.59
C PHE A 195 20.70 34.07 -3.90
N GLY A 196 21.07 34.22 -5.18
CA GLY A 196 22.21 35.05 -5.59
C GLY A 196 22.09 36.53 -5.22
N GLN A 197 20.88 37.01 -4.88
CA GLN A 197 20.63 38.38 -4.45
C GLN A 197 20.94 38.60 -2.97
N ASP A 198 20.87 37.57 -2.12
CA ASP A 198 21.10 37.68 -0.67
C ASP A 198 21.81 36.45 -0.09
N TRP A 199 23.13 36.58 0.10
CA TRP A 199 23.99 35.52 0.62
C TRP A 199 23.84 35.31 2.13
N THR A 200 23.16 36.21 2.84
CA THR A 200 22.98 36.10 4.30
C THR A 200 22.17 34.86 4.67
N VAL A 201 21.32 34.38 3.76
CA VAL A 201 20.48 33.18 3.96
C VAL A 201 21.31 31.90 4.14
N LEU A 202 22.58 31.85 3.69
CA LEU A 202 23.49 30.71 3.94
C LEU A 202 23.71 30.43 5.43
N ARG A 203 23.49 31.43 6.28
CA ARG A 203 23.49 31.27 7.75
C ARG A 203 22.56 30.15 8.20
N ALA A 204 21.47 29.88 7.47
CA ALA A 204 20.53 28.80 7.76
C ALA A 204 21.18 27.41 7.83
N LEU A 205 22.32 27.18 7.17
CA LEU A 205 23.04 25.90 7.25
C LEU A 205 23.60 25.63 8.67
N ASN A 206 23.82 26.67 9.47
CA ASN A 206 24.25 26.52 10.85
C ASN A 206 23.06 26.12 11.76
N PRO A 207 23.14 24.98 12.47
CA PRO A 207 22.04 24.50 13.34
C PRO A 207 21.70 25.46 14.48
N TYR A 208 22.59 26.40 14.80
CA TYR A 208 22.32 27.47 15.76
C TYR A 208 21.00 28.20 15.45
N TYR A 209 20.72 28.53 14.18
CA TYR A 209 19.52 29.27 13.81
C TYR A 209 18.24 28.45 13.99
N ALA A 210 18.29 27.14 13.72
CA ALA A 210 17.20 26.22 14.00
C ALA A 210 16.85 26.18 15.49
N ILE A 211 17.86 26.01 16.35
CA ILE A 211 17.67 25.96 17.81
C ILE A 211 17.19 27.32 18.34
N HIS A 212 17.81 28.40 17.88
CA HIS A 212 17.45 29.76 18.27
C HIS A 212 15.99 30.07 17.91
N LEU A 213 15.51 29.66 16.74
CA LEU A 213 14.12 29.87 16.34
C LEU A 213 13.12 29.18 17.26
N LEU A 214 13.42 27.95 17.70
CA LEU A 214 12.53 27.20 18.59
C LEU A 214 12.35 27.87 19.96
N LEU A 215 13.32 28.71 20.36
CA LEU A 215 13.32 29.44 21.63
C LEU A 215 13.04 30.94 21.47
N SER A 216 12.96 31.44 20.23
CA SER A 216 12.81 32.87 19.94
C SER A 216 11.36 33.36 20.11
N PRO A 217 11.15 34.57 20.66
CA PRO A 217 9.84 35.23 20.65
C PRO A 217 9.27 35.49 19.24
N ASP A 218 10.14 35.56 18.22
CA ASP A 218 9.74 35.77 16.82
C ASP A 218 8.90 34.61 16.27
N ASN A 219 9.03 33.44 16.89
CA ASN A 219 8.26 32.26 16.57
C ASN A 219 6.98 32.23 17.40
N LYS A 220 5.90 32.78 16.84
CA LYS A 220 4.60 32.86 17.54
C LYS A 220 3.98 31.49 17.79
N LEU A 221 4.39 30.49 17.00
CA LEU A 221 3.94 29.10 17.14
C LEU A 221 4.80 28.29 18.12
N GLY A 222 5.97 28.81 18.54
CA GLY A 222 6.93 28.05 19.34
C GLY A 222 7.26 26.69 18.70
N ILE A 223 7.19 25.62 19.48
CA ILE A 223 7.48 24.25 18.99
C ILE A 223 6.52 23.81 17.88
N PHE A 224 5.33 24.41 17.77
CA PHE A 224 4.31 24.01 16.79
C PHE A 224 4.68 24.34 15.33
N VAL A 225 5.68 25.20 15.10
CA VAL A 225 6.25 25.45 13.77
C VAL A 225 6.82 24.18 13.13
N LEU A 226 7.27 23.23 13.95
CA LEU A 226 7.87 21.97 13.48
C LEU A 226 6.89 21.12 12.67
N GLY A 227 5.59 21.24 12.89
CA GLY A 227 4.56 20.56 12.10
C GLY A 227 4.57 21.01 10.65
N ASN A 228 4.88 22.28 10.40
CA ASN A 228 5.05 22.81 9.03
C ASN A 228 6.41 22.45 8.44
N VAL A 229 7.47 22.45 9.25
CA VAL A 229 8.79 22.02 8.81
C VAL A 229 8.78 20.54 8.41
N PHE A 230 8.03 19.70 9.13
CA PHE A 230 7.92 18.27 8.87
C PHE A 230 7.44 17.96 7.45
N LEU A 231 6.59 18.83 6.90
CA LEU A 231 6.07 18.74 5.54
C LEU A 231 7.18 18.76 4.47
N ALA A 232 8.41 19.18 4.80
CA ALA A 232 9.55 19.10 3.89
C ALA A 232 10.09 17.67 3.71
N THR A 233 9.73 16.75 4.61
CA THR A 233 10.19 15.35 4.59
C THR A 233 9.12 14.36 4.19
N THR A 234 7.96 14.86 3.76
CA THR A 234 6.93 14.04 3.12
C THR A 234 7.55 13.39 1.87
N GLY A 235 7.41 12.08 1.75
CA GLY A 235 8.08 11.29 0.71
C GLY A 235 9.35 10.54 1.14
N ALA A 236 9.88 10.77 2.36
CA ALA A 236 11.00 9.96 2.85
C ALA A 236 10.62 8.47 3.08
N GLU A 237 9.38 8.21 3.51
CA GLU A 237 8.85 6.85 3.65
C GLU A 237 8.51 6.23 2.28
N ALA A 238 8.03 7.02 1.32
CA ALA A 238 7.82 6.58 -0.06
C ALA A 238 9.15 6.10 -0.68
N LEU A 239 10.25 6.82 -0.42
CA LEU A 239 11.59 6.40 -0.83
C LEU A 239 12.04 5.05 -0.26
N TYR A 240 11.60 4.71 0.94
CA TYR A 240 11.87 3.40 1.50
C TYR A 240 10.92 2.33 0.95
N SER A 241 9.66 2.67 0.69
CA SER A 241 8.63 1.73 0.20
C SER A 241 8.83 1.37 -1.27
N ASP A 242 9.27 2.31 -2.10
CA ASP A 242 9.49 2.10 -3.54
C ASP A 242 10.86 1.48 -3.87
N LEU A 243 11.54 0.91 -2.87
CA LEU A 243 12.87 0.33 -3.00
C LEU A 243 12.92 -0.79 -4.06
N GLY A 244 11.88 -1.63 -4.13
CA GLY A 244 11.80 -2.75 -5.07
C GLY A 244 11.74 -2.33 -6.54
N HIS A 245 11.24 -1.13 -6.84
CA HIS A 245 11.12 -0.64 -8.22
C HIS A 245 12.43 -0.08 -8.78
N VAL A 246 13.27 0.48 -7.92
CA VAL A 246 14.40 1.34 -8.32
C VAL A 246 15.75 0.82 -7.86
N GLY A 247 15.79 0.16 -6.69
CA GLY A 247 17.01 -0.33 -6.07
C GLY A 247 17.79 0.72 -5.27
N LYS A 248 18.37 0.28 -4.14
CA LYS A 248 19.05 1.15 -3.16
C LYS A 248 20.20 1.98 -3.72
N HIS A 249 20.95 1.44 -4.69
CA HIS A 249 22.15 2.11 -5.22
C HIS A 249 21.78 3.34 -6.05
N ASN A 250 20.73 3.24 -6.87
CA ASN A 250 20.24 4.37 -7.66
C ASN A 250 19.77 5.48 -6.73
N ILE A 251 18.98 5.15 -5.70
CA ILE A 251 18.50 6.12 -4.70
C ILE A 251 19.67 6.82 -3.97
N ARG A 252 20.70 6.08 -3.56
CA ARG A 252 21.87 6.68 -2.88
C ARG A 252 22.67 7.63 -3.78
N ALA A 253 22.78 7.32 -5.06
CA ALA A 253 23.55 8.12 -6.00
C ALA A 253 22.79 9.38 -6.47
N SER A 254 21.46 9.32 -6.63
CA SER A 254 20.65 10.47 -7.02
C SER A 254 20.34 11.42 -5.86
N TRP A 255 20.25 10.93 -4.62
CA TRP A 255 19.82 11.74 -3.46
C TRP A 255 20.62 13.05 -3.25
N PRO A 256 21.97 13.08 -3.34
CA PRO A 256 22.71 14.33 -3.14
C PRO A 256 22.30 15.45 -4.10
N TYR A 257 22.08 15.13 -5.38
CA TYR A 257 21.63 16.11 -6.38
C TYR A 257 20.24 16.66 -6.03
N ILE A 258 19.30 15.77 -5.67
CA ILE A 258 17.94 16.14 -5.30
C ILE A 258 17.94 17.04 -4.06
N LYS A 259 18.70 16.64 -3.03
CA LYS A 259 18.87 17.41 -1.80
C LYS A 259 19.39 18.82 -2.08
N VAL A 260 20.41 18.96 -2.94
CA VAL A 260 20.95 20.28 -3.31
C VAL A 260 19.89 21.15 -3.99
N CYS A 261 19.13 20.61 -4.95
CA CYS A 261 18.08 21.36 -5.63
C CYS A 261 16.98 21.84 -4.66
N LEU A 262 16.55 20.98 -3.75
CA LEU A 262 15.55 21.33 -2.72
C LEU A 262 16.08 22.44 -1.78
N ILE A 263 17.30 22.31 -1.28
CA ILE A 263 17.90 23.31 -0.39
C ILE A 263 18.05 24.65 -1.10
N LEU A 264 18.56 24.66 -2.34
CA LEU A 264 18.66 25.89 -3.14
C LEU A 264 17.30 26.56 -3.30
N ASN A 265 16.24 25.78 -3.53
CA ASN A 265 14.89 26.33 -3.63
C ASN A 265 14.41 26.98 -2.33
N TYR A 266 14.59 26.31 -1.18
CA TYR A 266 14.22 26.89 0.12
C TYR A 266 15.04 28.13 0.47
N LEU A 267 16.34 28.14 0.15
CA LEU A 267 17.19 29.33 0.31
C LEU A 267 16.71 30.48 -0.58
N GLY A 268 16.35 30.21 -1.84
CA GLY A 268 15.81 31.21 -2.76
C GLY A 268 14.46 31.77 -2.30
N GLN A 269 13.55 30.93 -1.80
CA GLN A 269 12.28 31.37 -1.23
C GLN A 269 12.51 32.26 0.00
N ALA A 270 13.47 31.93 0.86
CA ALA A 270 13.83 32.76 2.00
C ALA A 270 14.41 34.12 1.57
N ALA A 271 15.35 34.15 0.63
CA ALA A 271 15.92 35.39 0.10
C ALA A 271 14.83 36.31 -0.48
N TRP A 272 13.91 35.73 -1.26
CA TRP A 272 12.79 36.47 -1.82
C TRP A 272 11.85 37.04 -0.73
N ILE A 273 11.47 36.23 0.27
CA ILE A 273 10.64 36.69 1.39
C ILE A 273 11.31 37.87 2.12
N LEU A 274 12.62 37.77 2.39
CA LEU A 274 13.35 38.81 3.14
C LEU A 274 13.45 40.13 2.39
N ASN A 275 13.52 40.08 1.06
CA ASN A 275 13.53 41.26 0.19
C ASN A 275 12.14 41.93 0.16
N VAL A 276 11.09 41.14 0.02
CA VAL A 276 9.74 41.63 -0.26
C VAL A 276 8.88 41.84 1.01
N LYS A 277 9.34 41.41 2.20
CA LYS A 277 8.57 41.53 3.46
C LYS A 277 8.08 42.95 3.81
N ASN A 278 8.73 43.99 3.30
CA ASN A 278 8.38 45.40 3.55
C ASN A 278 7.61 46.05 2.39
N ASP A 279 7.33 45.31 1.31
CA ASP A 279 6.64 45.84 0.13
C ASP A 279 5.11 45.87 0.33
N PRO A 280 4.45 47.04 0.29
CA PRO A 280 3.01 47.17 0.48
C PRO A 280 2.17 46.33 -0.48
N ALA A 281 2.58 46.22 -1.75
CA ALA A 281 1.82 45.50 -2.77
C ALA A 281 1.75 43.98 -2.47
N THR A 282 2.85 43.43 -1.96
CA THR A 282 2.95 42.01 -1.64
C THR A 282 2.26 41.66 -0.31
N LEU A 283 2.18 42.61 0.61
CA LEU A 283 1.51 42.44 1.90
C LEU A 283 -0.03 42.37 1.80
N GLU A 284 -0.62 42.74 0.66
CA GLU A 284 -2.07 42.67 0.39
C GLU A 284 -2.50 41.35 -0.28
N ILE A 285 -1.56 40.54 -0.76
CA ILE A 285 -1.86 39.28 -1.45
C ILE A 285 -2.41 38.25 -0.45
N GLN A 286 -3.70 37.98 -0.53
CA GLN A 286 -4.34 36.89 0.22
C GLN A 286 -3.87 35.52 -0.30
N ASN A 287 -3.49 34.61 0.61
CA ASN A 287 -2.96 33.27 0.30
C ASN A 287 -1.68 33.28 -0.56
N LEU A 288 -0.76 34.19 -0.27
CA LEU A 288 0.55 34.27 -0.89
C LEU A 288 1.29 32.91 -0.82
N ASN A 289 1.74 32.42 -1.97
CA ASN A 289 2.62 31.26 -2.07
C ASN A 289 4.03 31.72 -2.47
N PRO A 290 5.03 31.68 -1.56
CA PRO A 290 6.38 32.15 -1.84
C PRO A 290 7.04 31.45 -3.04
N PHE A 291 6.69 30.18 -3.28
CA PHE A 291 7.22 29.43 -4.42
C PHE A 291 6.83 30.06 -5.76
N PHE A 292 5.55 30.43 -5.93
CA PHE A 292 5.08 31.02 -7.19
C PHE A 292 5.49 32.48 -7.33
N GLN A 293 5.53 33.22 -6.22
CA GLN A 293 5.81 34.65 -6.22
C GLN A 293 7.30 34.99 -6.43
N MET A 294 8.22 34.08 -6.08
CA MET A 294 9.64 34.27 -6.39
C MET A 294 9.98 34.11 -7.89
N MET A 295 9.01 33.71 -8.72
CA MET A 295 9.22 33.53 -10.16
C MET A 295 8.84 34.81 -10.92
N PRO A 296 9.63 35.21 -11.94
CA PRO A 296 9.21 36.27 -12.87
C PRO A 296 7.88 35.94 -13.56
N ASN A 297 7.04 36.96 -13.76
CA ASN A 297 5.72 36.81 -14.38
C ASN A 297 5.75 36.10 -15.76
N SER A 298 6.84 36.25 -16.53
CA SER A 298 7.02 35.62 -17.84
C SER A 298 7.13 34.10 -17.79
N ILE A 299 7.67 33.55 -16.70
CA ILE A 299 7.86 32.09 -16.54
C ILE A 299 6.84 31.45 -15.61
N MET A 300 6.01 32.24 -14.93
CA MET A 300 5.04 31.74 -13.94
C MET A 300 4.06 30.72 -14.52
N LEU A 301 3.52 30.96 -15.72
CA LEU A 301 2.63 30.00 -16.40
C LEU A 301 3.33 28.66 -16.63
N ILE A 302 4.59 28.70 -17.07
CA ILE A 302 5.42 27.51 -17.25
C ILE A 302 5.63 26.82 -15.90
N GLY A 303 5.94 27.58 -14.85
CA GLY A 303 6.10 27.08 -13.49
C GLY A 303 4.86 26.37 -12.95
N VAL A 304 3.65 26.90 -13.20
CA VAL A 304 2.39 26.28 -12.80
C VAL A 304 2.12 24.98 -13.56
N VAL A 305 2.29 24.98 -14.89
CA VAL A 305 2.16 23.75 -15.70
C VAL A 305 3.15 22.70 -15.23
N PHE A 306 4.38 23.10 -14.97
CA PHE A 306 5.44 22.19 -14.57
C PHE A 306 5.23 21.63 -13.16
N ALA A 307 4.81 22.47 -12.22
CA ALA A 307 4.40 22.05 -10.88
C ALA A 307 3.21 21.07 -10.93
N THR A 308 2.26 21.30 -11.83
CA THR A 308 1.10 20.42 -12.03
C THR A 308 1.54 19.06 -12.55
N VAL A 309 2.43 19.01 -13.53
CA VAL A 309 3.00 17.75 -14.04
C VAL A 309 3.78 17.03 -12.95
N ALA A 310 4.61 17.75 -12.17
CA ALA A 310 5.35 17.16 -11.05
C ALA A 310 4.41 16.60 -9.96
N ALA A 311 3.34 17.32 -9.61
CA ALA A 311 2.32 16.86 -8.67
C ALA A 311 1.56 15.62 -9.17
N VAL A 312 1.27 15.57 -10.48
CA VAL A 312 0.69 14.38 -11.12
C VAL A 312 1.65 13.19 -11.00
N ILE A 313 2.94 13.37 -11.30
CA ILE A 313 3.95 12.30 -11.18
C ILE A 313 4.12 11.84 -9.73
N ALA A 314 4.20 12.77 -8.78
CA ALA A 314 4.25 12.47 -7.35
C ALA A 314 3.05 11.62 -6.89
N SER A 315 1.86 12.01 -7.33
CA SER A 315 0.62 11.29 -7.03
C SER A 315 0.61 9.88 -7.64
N GLN A 316 1.11 9.72 -8.87
CA GLN A 316 1.23 8.41 -9.53
C GLN A 316 2.09 7.44 -8.73
N ALA A 317 3.28 7.88 -8.30
CA ALA A 317 4.20 7.05 -7.53
C ALA A 317 3.56 6.55 -6.24
N LEU A 318 2.90 7.44 -5.50
CA LEU A 318 2.25 7.08 -4.24
C LEU A 318 1.02 6.17 -4.40
N ILE A 319 0.25 6.34 -5.48
CA ILE A 319 -0.84 5.42 -5.84
C ILE A 319 -0.28 4.03 -6.12
N SER A 320 0.81 3.94 -6.88
CA SER A 320 1.50 2.67 -7.16
C SER A 320 2.01 2.03 -5.86
N GLY A 321 2.68 2.80 -5.00
CA GLY A 321 3.15 2.34 -3.68
C GLY A 321 2.00 1.87 -2.79
N SER A 322 0.82 2.48 -2.88
CA SER A 322 -0.39 2.04 -2.17
C SER A 322 -0.87 0.66 -2.66
N PHE A 323 -0.77 0.35 -3.96
CA PHE A 323 -1.08 -0.99 -4.48
C PHE A 323 -0.09 -2.04 -3.96
N THR A 324 1.20 -1.71 -3.93
CA THR A 324 2.25 -2.57 -3.36
C THR A 324 1.97 -2.86 -1.89
N LEU A 325 1.72 -1.82 -1.10
CA LEU A 325 1.44 -1.96 0.32
C LEU A 325 0.17 -2.79 0.60
N VAL A 326 -0.90 -2.59 -0.17
CA VAL A 326 -2.11 -3.43 -0.06
C VAL A 326 -1.81 -4.88 -0.44
N SER A 327 -1.03 -5.13 -1.49
CA SER A 327 -0.62 -6.48 -1.88
C SER A 327 0.20 -7.17 -0.78
N GLU A 328 1.16 -6.47 -0.17
CA GLU A 328 1.93 -6.96 0.97
C GLU A 328 1.04 -7.28 2.18
N ALA A 329 0.08 -6.40 2.50
CA ALA A 329 -0.89 -6.63 3.56
C ALA A 329 -1.79 -7.86 3.27
N ILE A 330 -2.17 -8.10 2.01
CA ILE A 330 -2.89 -9.32 1.60
C ILE A 330 -2.01 -10.56 1.80
N LYS A 331 -0.72 -10.51 1.41
CA LYS A 331 0.24 -11.61 1.63
C LYS A 331 0.41 -11.91 3.12
N LEU A 332 0.35 -10.89 3.97
CA LEU A 332 0.36 -11.01 5.44
C LEU A 332 -0.98 -11.45 6.06
N LYS A 333 -2.01 -11.74 5.24
CA LYS A 333 -3.39 -12.06 5.66
C LYS A 333 -4.08 -10.93 6.44
N LEU A 334 -3.60 -9.69 6.38
CA LEU A 334 -4.16 -8.51 7.06
C LEU A 334 -5.34 -7.88 6.32
N LEU A 335 -5.50 -8.14 5.02
CA LEU A 335 -6.60 -7.60 4.21
C LEU A 335 -7.34 -8.72 3.45
N PRO A 336 -8.60 -8.48 3.02
CA PRO A 336 -9.29 -9.38 2.08
C PRO A 336 -8.47 -9.57 0.81
N ARG A 337 -8.56 -10.76 0.21
CA ARG A 337 -8.02 -10.99 -1.13
C ARG A 337 -8.77 -10.08 -2.12
N LEU A 338 -8.05 -9.22 -2.83
CA LEU A 338 -8.57 -8.31 -3.86
C LEU A 338 -8.01 -8.71 -5.23
N LYS A 339 -8.75 -8.44 -6.31
CA LYS A 339 -8.27 -8.73 -7.67
C LYS A 339 -7.06 -7.85 -7.97
N ILE A 340 -5.90 -8.48 -8.18
CA ILE A 340 -4.67 -7.82 -8.60
C ILE A 340 -4.47 -8.11 -10.08
N ILE A 341 -4.23 -7.06 -10.86
CA ILE A 341 -3.93 -7.12 -12.29
C ILE A 341 -2.50 -6.61 -12.46
N TYR A 342 -1.71 -7.24 -13.33
CA TYR A 342 -0.34 -6.83 -13.65
C TYR A 342 -0.29 -6.37 -15.11
N PRO A 343 -0.40 -5.06 -15.42
CA PRO A 343 -0.46 -4.58 -16.79
C PRO A 343 0.87 -4.65 -17.56
N GLY A 344 2.01 -4.56 -16.85
CA GLY A 344 3.35 -4.62 -17.45
C GLY A 344 4.17 -5.78 -16.90
N ALA A 345 5.34 -6.03 -17.49
CA ALA A 345 6.12 -7.27 -17.30
C ALA A 345 6.75 -7.46 -15.90
N ASN A 346 6.74 -6.42 -15.07
CA ASN A 346 7.35 -6.41 -13.74
C ASN A 346 6.28 -6.54 -12.65
N ILE A 347 6.53 -7.35 -11.62
CA ILE A 347 5.65 -7.50 -10.43
C ILE A 347 5.29 -6.15 -9.84
N GLY A 348 6.22 -5.20 -9.87
CA GLY A 348 6.01 -3.87 -9.32
C GLY A 348 4.94 -3.03 -9.99
N GLN A 349 4.43 -3.44 -11.16
CA GLN A 349 3.35 -2.75 -11.85
C GLN A 349 2.02 -3.41 -11.52
N MET A 350 1.61 -3.29 -10.26
CA MET A 350 0.33 -3.77 -9.78
C MET A 350 -0.77 -2.74 -10.03
N TYR A 351 -1.93 -3.22 -10.45
CA TYR A 351 -3.17 -2.44 -10.50
C TYR A 351 -4.25 -3.18 -9.72
N ILE A 352 -4.80 -2.53 -8.69
CA ILE A 352 -5.87 -3.07 -7.86
C ILE A 352 -7.12 -2.19 -8.04
N PRO A 353 -8.09 -2.58 -8.89
CA PRO A 353 -9.24 -1.72 -9.25
C PRO A 353 -10.03 -1.20 -8.05
N ALA A 354 -10.25 -2.06 -7.04
CA ALA A 354 -10.99 -1.69 -5.84
C ALA A 354 -10.28 -0.61 -5.01
N VAL A 355 -8.95 -0.71 -4.87
CA VAL A 355 -8.14 0.27 -4.16
C VAL A 355 -8.10 1.57 -4.96
N ASN A 356 -7.90 1.49 -6.28
CA ASN A 356 -7.88 2.66 -7.17
C ASN A 356 -9.16 3.49 -7.05
N MET A 357 -10.31 2.81 -7.11
CA MET A 357 -11.62 3.45 -6.99
C MET A 357 -11.83 4.06 -5.59
N MET A 358 -11.42 3.37 -4.53
CA MET A 358 -11.49 3.89 -3.17
C MET A 358 -10.63 5.14 -2.98
N LEU A 359 -9.36 5.08 -3.41
CA LEU A 359 -8.44 6.23 -3.36
C LEU A 359 -9.01 7.42 -4.13
N TRP A 360 -9.53 7.21 -5.34
CA TRP A 360 -10.14 8.27 -6.16
C TRP A 360 -11.32 8.95 -5.47
N ILE A 361 -12.25 8.16 -4.92
CA ILE A 361 -13.46 8.68 -4.25
C ILE A 361 -13.08 9.50 -3.02
N VAL A 362 -12.23 8.96 -2.14
CA VAL A 362 -11.88 9.63 -0.89
C VAL A 362 -11.03 10.88 -1.17
N CYS A 363 -10.08 10.81 -2.11
CA CYS A 363 -9.29 11.95 -2.55
C CYS A 363 -10.18 13.08 -3.10
N SER A 364 -11.14 12.74 -3.97
CA SER A 364 -12.10 13.71 -4.51
C SER A 364 -12.97 14.34 -3.43
N LEU A 365 -13.42 13.55 -2.45
CA LEU A 365 -14.21 14.03 -1.31
C LEU A 365 -13.43 15.04 -0.44
N ILE A 366 -12.13 14.79 -0.22
CA ILE A 366 -11.24 15.72 0.49
C ILE A 366 -11.14 17.04 -0.26
N VAL A 367 -10.92 17.00 -1.58
CA VAL A 367 -10.85 18.22 -2.41
C VAL A 367 -12.16 19.02 -2.34
N ILE A 368 -13.30 18.35 -2.41
CA ILE A 368 -14.62 19.01 -2.33
C ILE A 368 -14.87 19.63 -0.95
N THR A 369 -14.46 18.95 0.12
CA THR A 369 -14.72 19.35 1.50
C THR A 369 -13.81 20.50 1.95
N PHE A 370 -12.50 20.37 1.74
CA PHE A 370 -11.51 21.33 2.23
C PHE A 370 -11.23 22.47 1.26
N ARG A 371 -11.42 22.24 -0.04
CA ARG A 371 -11.29 23.20 -1.15
C ARG A 371 -9.90 23.79 -1.38
N THR A 372 -9.20 24.28 -0.35
CA THR A 372 -7.87 24.92 -0.43
C THR A 372 -6.76 24.02 0.11
N SER A 373 -5.53 24.20 -0.37
CA SER A 373 -4.40 23.40 0.12
C SER A 373 -4.11 23.64 1.59
N THR A 374 -4.23 24.88 2.07
CA THR A 374 -3.89 25.27 3.45
C THR A 374 -4.71 24.49 4.48
N HIS A 375 -5.99 24.24 4.21
CA HIS A 375 -6.82 23.44 5.11
C HIS A 375 -6.53 21.93 5.02
N MET A 376 -6.02 21.45 3.89
CA MET A 376 -5.63 20.04 3.71
C MET A 376 -4.24 19.75 4.30
N GLU A 377 -3.32 20.72 4.29
CA GLU A 377 -1.95 20.59 4.81
C GLU A 377 -1.92 20.21 6.30
N ALA A 378 -2.88 20.72 7.08
CA ALA A 378 -3.06 20.35 8.49
C ALA A 378 -3.40 18.85 8.68
N ALA A 379 -4.07 18.23 7.71
CA ALA A 379 -4.39 16.80 7.73
C ALA A 379 -3.18 15.92 7.37
N TYR A 380 -2.41 16.39 6.40
CA TYR A 380 -1.37 15.64 5.71
C TYR A 380 -0.19 15.23 6.61
N GLY A 381 0.39 16.16 7.37
CA GLY A 381 1.60 15.89 8.17
C GLY A 381 1.40 14.86 9.29
N LEU A 382 0.18 14.75 9.85
CA LEU A 382 -0.09 13.88 11.00
C LEU A 382 0.01 12.39 10.67
N SER A 383 -0.48 11.95 9.49
CA SER A 383 -0.44 10.52 9.12
C SER A 383 0.99 10.02 8.95
N ILE A 384 1.81 10.78 8.22
CA ILE A 384 3.19 10.38 7.92
C ILE A 384 4.03 10.29 9.19
N THR A 385 3.90 11.23 10.14
CA THR A 385 4.65 11.15 11.42
C THR A 385 4.39 9.84 12.17
N VAL A 386 3.14 9.37 12.19
CA VAL A 386 2.76 8.10 12.82
C VAL A 386 3.44 6.93 12.11
N THR A 387 3.43 6.91 10.78
CA THR A 387 4.15 5.89 10.00
C THR A 387 5.64 5.89 10.33
N MET A 388 6.28 7.06 10.34
CA MET A 388 7.72 7.17 10.61
C MET A 388 8.09 6.66 12.00
N LEU A 389 7.28 6.96 13.02
CA LEU A 389 7.44 6.44 14.38
C LEU A 389 7.36 4.91 14.43
N MET A 390 6.38 4.33 13.73
CA MET A 390 6.25 2.86 13.65
C MET A 390 7.44 2.23 12.92
N THR A 391 7.89 2.84 11.83
CA THR A 391 9.10 2.42 11.11
C THR A 391 10.33 2.49 12.00
N THR A 392 10.49 3.53 12.83
CA THR A 392 11.59 3.63 13.82
C THR A 392 11.56 2.50 14.83
N ILE A 393 10.38 2.13 15.34
CA ILE A 393 10.23 0.97 16.24
C ILE A 393 10.65 -0.32 15.54
N LEU A 394 10.18 -0.57 14.32
CA LEU A 394 10.54 -1.79 13.58
C LEU A 394 12.03 -1.83 13.22
N LEU A 395 12.62 -0.68 12.88
CA LEU A 395 14.03 -0.54 12.55
C LEU A 395 14.94 -0.89 13.75
N MET A 396 14.51 -0.57 14.98
CA MET A 396 15.19 -1.02 16.20
C MET A 396 15.37 -2.54 16.22
N PHE A 397 14.29 -3.30 15.96
CA PHE A 397 14.34 -4.77 15.97
C PHE A 397 15.18 -5.32 14.81
N TYR A 398 15.17 -4.65 13.66
CA TYR A 398 16.04 -4.99 12.54
C TYR A 398 17.53 -4.83 12.93
N LEU A 399 17.91 -3.71 13.55
CA LEU A 399 19.28 -3.47 14.00
C LEU A 399 19.72 -4.52 15.02
N LEU A 400 18.85 -4.87 15.97
CA LEU A 400 19.09 -5.93 16.96
C LEU A 400 19.24 -7.31 16.31
N GLN A 401 18.51 -7.60 15.24
CA GLN A 401 18.60 -8.86 14.50
C GLN A 401 19.87 -8.97 13.66
N LYS A 402 20.35 -7.85 13.12
CA LYS A 402 21.60 -7.78 12.33
C LYS A 402 22.87 -7.89 13.19
N GLY A 403 22.74 -7.91 14.52
CA GLY A 403 23.86 -8.03 15.45
C GLY A 403 24.48 -6.69 15.86
N ALA A 404 23.80 -5.55 15.65
CA ALA A 404 24.25 -4.28 16.21
C ALA A 404 24.26 -4.35 17.75
N PRO A 405 25.23 -3.72 18.43
CA PRO A 405 25.24 -3.65 19.89
C PRO A 405 23.93 -3.05 20.40
N LYS A 406 23.34 -3.65 21.44
CA LYS A 406 22.02 -3.23 21.97
C LYS A 406 21.96 -1.73 22.30
N TRP A 407 23.03 -1.20 22.90
CA TRP A 407 23.11 0.21 23.26
C TRP A 407 23.07 1.14 22.03
N VAL A 408 23.68 0.74 20.90
CA VAL A 408 23.63 1.49 19.63
C VAL A 408 22.21 1.47 19.07
N ALA A 409 21.57 0.30 19.03
CA ALA A 409 20.20 0.18 18.54
C ALA A 409 19.22 1.03 19.37
N TYR A 410 19.32 1.00 20.69
CA TYR A 410 18.50 1.85 21.56
C TYR A 410 18.83 3.34 21.43
N LEU A 411 20.10 3.71 21.30
CA LEU A 411 20.50 5.11 21.13
C LEU A 411 20.00 5.70 19.81
N ILE A 412 20.12 4.96 18.70
CA ILE A 412 19.59 5.36 17.39
C ILE A 412 18.07 5.52 17.47
N THR A 413 17.39 4.56 18.09
CA THR A 413 15.93 4.58 18.25
C THR A 413 15.47 5.73 19.12
N LEU A 414 16.17 5.99 20.23
CA LEU A 414 15.89 7.11 21.12
C LEU A 414 16.09 8.44 20.40
N PHE A 415 17.19 8.59 19.66
CA PHE A 415 17.50 9.81 18.92
C PHE A 415 16.42 10.14 17.87
N PHE A 416 16.11 9.20 16.96
CA PHE A 416 15.08 9.44 15.95
C PHE A 416 13.67 9.48 16.54
N GLY A 417 13.37 8.58 17.48
CA GLY A 417 12.08 8.51 18.16
C GLY A 417 11.77 9.78 18.93
N SER A 418 12.75 10.42 19.58
CA SER A 418 12.57 11.72 20.24
C SER A 418 12.25 12.84 19.24
N ILE A 419 12.99 12.93 18.12
CA ILE A 419 12.74 13.93 17.07
C ILE A 419 11.34 13.76 16.47
N GLU A 420 11.00 12.53 16.09
CA GLU A 420 9.70 12.21 15.50
C GLU A 420 8.55 12.40 16.49
N SER A 421 8.77 12.13 17.78
CA SER A 421 7.77 12.42 18.82
C SER A 421 7.54 13.92 18.96
N ILE A 422 8.58 14.75 18.85
CA ILE A 422 8.42 16.21 18.82
C ILE A 422 7.61 16.64 17.59
N PHE A 423 7.90 16.09 16.40
CA PHE A 423 7.11 16.35 15.20
C PHE A 423 5.66 15.89 15.33
N PHE A 424 5.42 14.73 15.95
CA PHE A 424 4.08 14.22 16.21
C PHE A 424 3.30 15.15 17.15
N VAL A 425 3.90 15.55 18.29
CA VAL A 425 3.30 16.52 19.22
C VAL A 425 3.05 17.87 18.55
N SER A 426 3.97 18.31 17.69
CA SER A 426 3.77 19.54 16.93
C SER A 426 2.63 19.43 15.91
N SER A 427 2.45 18.26 15.29
CA SER A 427 1.43 18.03 14.27
C SER A 427 0.05 17.78 14.87
N ILE A 428 -0.04 17.19 16.07
CA ILE A 428 -1.32 16.92 16.73
C ILE A 428 -2.05 18.20 17.14
N ALA A 429 -1.36 19.33 17.32
CA ALA A 429 -2.00 20.62 17.57
C ALA A 429 -2.93 21.04 16.41
N LYS A 430 -2.67 20.53 15.20
CA LYS A 430 -3.49 20.74 14.01
C LYS A 430 -4.63 19.74 13.87
N PHE A 431 -4.84 18.86 14.85
CA PHE A 431 -5.86 17.83 14.82
C PHE A 431 -7.25 18.42 14.55
N PHE A 432 -7.63 19.46 15.28
CA PHE A 432 -8.93 20.14 15.12
C PHE A 432 -9.03 21.00 13.85
N HIS A 433 -7.91 21.27 13.18
CA HIS A 433 -7.83 22.12 11.98
C HIS A 433 -7.74 21.28 10.68
N GLY A 434 -8.08 19.99 10.73
CA GLY A 434 -8.09 19.08 9.57
C GLY A 434 -7.40 17.74 9.82
N GLY A 435 -6.47 17.68 10.78
CA GLY A 435 -5.76 16.46 11.21
C GLY A 435 -6.64 15.23 11.45
N TYR A 436 -7.84 15.45 12.00
CA TYR A 436 -8.79 14.38 12.30
C TYR A 436 -9.20 13.54 11.07
N VAL A 437 -9.17 14.10 9.86
CA VAL A 437 -9.56 13.36 8.64
C VAL A 437 -8.53 12.28 8.30
N ALA A 438 -7.24 12.62 8.34
CA ALA A 438 -6.17 11.66 8.10
C ALA A 438 -6.20 10.51 9.12
N VAL A 439 -6.39 10.85 10.40
CA VAL A 439 -6.52 9.86 11.48
C VAL A 439 -7.78 9.01 11.30
N GLY A 440 -8.90 9.60 10.90
CA GLY A 440 -10.14 8.87 10.63
C GLY A 440 -9.97 7.83 9.51
N ILE A 441 -9.29 8.19 8.42
CA ILE A 441 -8.97 7.26 7.32
C ILE A 441 -8.04 6.16 7.81
N ALA A 442 -6.97 6.49 8.52
CA ALA A 442 -6.03 5.51 9.06
C ALA A 442 -6.71 4.54 10.05
N LEU A 443 -7.57 5.05 10.94
CA LEU A 443 -8.34 4.23 11.89
C LEU A 443 -9.33 3.30 11.19
N LEU A 444 -9.96 3.74 10.10
CA LEU A 444 -10.86 2.90 9.30
C LEU A 444 -10.09 1.73 8.67
N ILE A 445 -8.94 2.01 8.07
CA ILE A 445 -8.07 0.99 7.47
C ILE A 445 -7.55 0.03 8.55
N LEU A 446 -7.07 0.58 9.68
CA LEU A 446 -6.58 -0.19 10.82
C LEU A 446 -7.67 -1.09 11.42
N THR A 447 -8.91 -0.62 11.45
CA THR A 447 -10.06 -1.42 11.92
C THR A 447 -10.27 -2.63 11.02
N VAL A 448 -10.23 -2.45 9.69
CA VAL A 448 -10.31 -3.57 8.75
C VAL A 448 -9.16 -4.55 8.97
N MET A 449 -7.92 -4.06 9.09
CA MET A 449 -6.75 -4.92 9.35
C MET A 449 -6.88 -5.70 10.66
N THR A 450 -7.32 -5.03 11.73
CA THR A 450 -7.51 -5.65 13.05
C THR A 450 -8.60 -6.72 13.02
N ILE A 451 -9.74 -6.46 12.36
CA ILE A 451 -10.80 -7.46 12.15
C ILE A 451 -10.25 -8.69 11.41
N TRP A 452 -9.41 -8.46 10.40
CA TRP A 452 -8.80 -9.55 9.63
C TRP A 452 -7.85 -10.39 10.46
N GLU A 453 -6.91 -9.74 11.16
CA GLU A 453 -5.91 -10.37 12.01
C GLU A 453 -6.57 -11.16 13.13
N TRP A 454 -7.47 -10.53 13.91
CA TRP A 454 -8.20 -11.22 14.96
C TRP A 454 -9.07 -12.34 14.41
N GLY A 455 -9.74 -12.13 13.28
CA GLY A 455 -10.49 -13.19 12.63
C GLY A 455 -9.61 -14.31 12.04
N ASN A 456 -8.32 -14.10 11.79
CA ASN A 456 -7.39 -15.16 11.42
C ASN A 456 -6.94 -15.92 12.66
N ILE A 457 -6.60 -15.21 13.75
CA ILE A 457 -6.23 -15.81 15.02
C ILE A 457 -7.36 -16.69 15.57
N ILE A 458 -8.62 -16.23 15.49
CA ILE A 458 -9.80 -17.01 15.89
C ILE A 458 -9.92 -18.28 15.04
N LYS A 459 -9.69 -18.19 13.72
CA LYS A 459 -9.70 -19.35 12.83
C LYS A 459 -8.55 -20.31 13.10
N GLU A 460 -7.33 -19.81 13.30
CA GLU A 460 -6.12 -20.61 13.53
C GLU A 460 -6.22 -21.39 14.84
N LYS A 461 -6.80 -20.78 15.89
CA LYS A 461 -7.10 -21.46 17.17
C LYS A 461 -8.12 -22.59 17.06
N THR A 462 -8.80 -22.70 15.93
CA THR A 462 -9.86 -23.69 15.71
C THR A 462 -9.77 -24.30 14.31
N SER A 463 -8.59 -24.25 13.72
CA SER A 463 -8.34 -24.91 12.45
C SER A 463 -8.30 -26.39 12.71
N ASP A 464 -9.46 -27.04 12.64
CA ASP A 464 -9.56 -28.48 12.48
C ASP A 464 -9.08 -28.81 11.06
N THR A 465 -7.77 -28.78 10.83
CA THR A 465 -7.21 -29.58 9.75
C THR A 465 -7.28 -31.03 10.18
N VAL A 466 -7.56 -31.91 9.23
CA VAL A 466 -7.61 -33.34 9.47
C VAL A 466 -6.67 -34.05 8.49
N PRO A 467 -5.94 -35.10 8.92
CA PRO A 467 -5.13 -35.89 8.01
C PRO A 467 -6.03 -36.57 6.96
N LEU A 468 -5.87 -36.23 5.69
CA LEU A 468 -6.61 -36.84 4.57
C LEU A 468 -6.40 -38.35 4.53
N LYS A 469 -5.21 -38.83 4.92
CA LYS A 469 -4.86 -40.26 5.04
C LYS A 469 -5.88 -41.05 5.85
N HIS A 470 -6.44 -40.47 6.92
CA HIS A 470 -7.43 -41.15 7.77
C HIS A 470 -8.77 -41.41 7.06
N TYR A 471 -9.06 -40.67 5.99
CA TYR A 471 -10.34 -40.75 5.27
C TYR A 471 -10.24 -41.50 3.93
N VAL A 472 -9.04 -41.93 3.51
CA VAL A 472 -8.82 -42.59 2.21
C VAL A 472 -9.74 -43.80 2.02
N GLU A 473 -9.84 -44.68 3.01
CA GLU A 473 -10.70 -45.86 2.94
C GLU A 473 -12.19 -45.51 2.96
N GLN A 474 -12.59 -44.47 3.70
CA GLN A 474 -13.97 -43.99 3.68
C GLN A 474 -14.36 -43.41 2.30
N LEU A 475 -13.44 -42.68 1.67
CA LEU A 475 -13.63 -42.16 0.32
C LEU A 475 -13.66 -43.27 -0.73
N ARG A 476 -12.88 -44.34 -0.54
CA ARG A 476 -12.92 -45.55 -1.38
C ARG A 476 -14.28 -46.24 -1.27
N MET A 477 -14.77 -46.47 -0.05
CA MET A 477 -16.10 -47.04 0.18
C MET A 477 -17.19 -46.18 -0.49
N LEU A 478 -17.11 -44.85 -0.37
CA LEU A 478 -18.07 -43.94 -1.00
C LEU A 478 -17.99 -43.97 -2.54
N LYS A 479 -16.79 -44.05 -3.13
CA LYS A 479 -16.58 -44.20 -4.58
C LYS A 479 -17.28 -45.46 -5.11
N ASP A 480 -17.12 -46.57 -4.39
CA ASP A 480 -17.57 -47.89 -4.82
C ASP A 480 -19.03 -48.21 -4.43
N ASP A 481 -19.67 -47.39 -3.58
CA ASP A 481 -21.06 -47.57 -3.15
C ASP A 481 -22.08 -47.22 -4.26
N PRO A 482 -22.76 -48.19 -4.87
CA PRO A 482 -23.74 -47.93 -5.93
C PRO A 482 -25.05 -47.34 -5.43
N THR A 483 -25.33 -47.41 -4.11
CA THR A 483 -26.57 -46.92 -3.51
C THR A 483 -26.60 -45.39 -3.42
N VAL A 484 -25.43 -44.75 -3.39
CA VAL A 484 -25.28 -43.30 -3.42
C VAL A 484 -25.26 -42.82 -4.88
N PRO A 485 -26.13 -41.87 -5.26
CA PRO A 485 -26.08 -41.26 -6.58
C PRO A 485 -24.73 -40.60 -6.84
N LYS A 486 -24.13 -40.86 -8.00
CA LYS A 486 -22.88 -40.24 -8.41
C LYS A 486 -23.10 -38.73 -8.59
N SER A 487 -22.30 -37.92 -7.89
CA SER A 487 -22.34 -36.46 -8.00
C SER A 487 -21.78 -36.00 -9.32
N GLN A 488 -20.50 -36.27 -9.58
CA GLN A 488 -19.86 -36.21 -10.91
C GLN A 488 -18.64 -37.13 -10.97
N THR A 489 -18.04 -37.28 -12.15
CA THR A 489 -16.84 -38.09 -12.33
C THR A 489 -15.64 -37.50 -11.59
N ASN A 490 -15.42 -36.19 -11.74
CA ASN A 490 -14.38 -35.46 -11.04
C ASN A 490 -15.01 -34.40 -10.12
N VAL A 491 -14.74 -34.49 -8.83
CA VAL A 491 -15.17 -33.48 -7.85
C VAL A 491 -13.95 -32.71 -7.39
N VAL A 492 -13.96 -31.39 -7.57
CA VAL A 492 -12.81 -30.51 -7.35
C VAL A 492 -13.06 -29.57 -6.18
N PHE A 493 -12.16 -29.59 -5.21
CA PHE A 493 -12.12 -28.67 -4.08
C PHE A 493 -10.89 -27.77 -4.17
N MET A 494 -11.10 -26.46 -4.02
CA MET A 494 -10.00 -25.50 -3.89
C MET A 494 -9.50 -25.48 -2.44
N THR A 495 -8.23 -25.78 -2.22
CA THR A 495 -7.60 -25.73 -0.90
C THR A 495 -6.84 -24.40 -0.72
N PRO A 496 -6.97 -23.70 0.43
CA PRO A 496 -6.35 -22.39 0.62
C PRO A 496 -4.87 -22.45 1.02
N ASP A 497 -4.43 -23.55 1.62
CA ASP A 497 -3.08 -23.75 2.15
C ASP A 497 -2.33 -24.83 1.35
N LYS A 498 -0.98 -24.76 1.43
CA LYS A 498 -0.06 -25.64 0.70
C LYS A 498 -0.35 -27.10 1.03
N ILE A 499 -0.37 -27.94 0.00
CA ILE A 499 -0.83 -29.32 0.16
C ILE A 499 0.21 -30.14 0.92
N GLY A 500 -0.24 -30.80 1.98
CA GLY A 500 0.45 -31.88 2.67
C GLY A 500 -0.55 -32.98 3.04
N ASP A 501 -0.26 -33.76 4.08
CA ASP A 501 -1.17 -34.81 4.56
C ASP A 501 -2.47 -34.26 5.16
N GLU A 502 -2.55 -32.96 5.44
CA GLU A 502 -3.68 -32.31 6.10
C GLU A 502 -4.56 -31.50 5.14
N ILE A 503 -5.87 -31.59 5.33
CA ILE A 503 -6.85 -30.76 4.62
C ILE A 503 -7.86 -30.17 5.60
N GLY A 504 -8.53 -29.08 5.22
CA GLY A 504 -9.56 -28.48 6.07
C GLY A 504 -10.73 -29.43 6.31
N ARG A 505 -11.13 -29.63 7.57
CA ARG A 505 -12.27 -30.48 7.97
C ARG A 505 -13.56 -30.14 7.23
N GLN A 506 -13.76 -28.86 6.87
CA GLN A 506 -14.91 -28.41 6.09
C GLN A 506 -15.04 -29.12 4.73
N ILE A 507 -13.92 -29.53 4.13
CA ILE A 507 -13.91 -30.28 2.87
C ILE A 507 -14.41 -31.71 3.11
N ILE A 508 -13.87 -32.41 4.11
CA ILE A 508 -14.34 -33.75 4.47
C ILE A 508 -15.81 -33.74 4.90
N TYR A 509 -16.22 -32.77 5.72
CA TYR A 509 -17.61 -32.58 6.11
C TYR A 509 -18.53 -32.36 4.89
N SER A 510 -18.07 -31.58 3.90
CA SER A 510 -18.81 -31.42 2.64
C SER A 510 -18.93 -32.76 1.90
N ILE A 511 -17.87 -33.57 1.83
CA ILE A 511 -17.89 -34.84 1.10
C ILE A 511 -18.75 -35.91 1.80
N LEU A 512 -18.67 -36.03 3.12
CA LEU A 512 -19.24 -37.15 3.88
C LEU A 512 -20.54 -36.80 4.63
N ASP A 513 -20.61 -35.64 5.30
CA ASP A 513 -21.65 -35.35 6.30
C ASP A 513 -22.81 -34.48 5.77
N LYS A 514 -22.64 -33.81 4.62
CA LYS A 514 -23.74 -33.13 3.92
C LYS A 514 -24.54 -34.12 3.08
N GLN A 515 -24.55 -33.92 1.77
CA GLN A 515 -25.00 -34.91 0.81
C GLN A 515 -23.74 -35.63 0.34
N PRO A 516 -23.59 -36.94 0.62
CA PRO A 516 -22.42 -37.71 0.25
C PRO A 516 -22.07 -37.54 -1.23
N LYS A 517 -20.84 -37.11 -1.51
CA LYS A 517 -20.41 -36.71 -2.85
C LYS A 517 -19.67 -37.84 -3.55
N ARG A 518 -20.38 -38.89 -3.93
CA ARG A 518 -19.77 -39.99 -4.66
C ARG A 518 -19.18 -39.50 -5.99
N ALA A 519 -17.87 -39.70 -6.17
CA ALA A 519 -17.14 -39.38 -7.39
C ALA A 519 -16.16 -40.50 -7.76
N ASN A 520 -15.76 -40.55 -9.03
CA ASN A 520 -14.68 -41.47 -9.44
C ASN A 520 -13.32 -40.95 -8.97
N VAL A 521 -13.16 -39.62 -8.94
CA VAL A 521 -11.91 -38.94 -8.57
C VAL A 521 -12.22 -37.67 -7.77
N TYR A 522 -11.55 -37.53 -6.63
CA TYR A 522 -11.57 -36.34 -5.76
C TYR A 522 -10.29 -35.54 -5.98
N TRP A 523 -10.43 -34.28 -6.36
CA TRP A 523 -9.34 -33.36 -6.64
C TRP A 523 -9.24 -32.29 -5.54
N PHE A 524 -8.04 -32.11 -5.00
CA PHE A 524 -7.72 -31.07 -4.03
C PHE A 524 -6.68 -30.14 -4.64
N VAL A 525 -7.05 -28.91 -4.96
CA VAL A 525 -6.25 -28.03 -5.81
C VAL A 525 -5.87 -26.76 -5.06
N ASN A 526 -4.57 -26.53 -4.92
CA ASN A 526 -4.00 -25.28 -4.42
C ASN A 526 -3.32 -24.51 -5.55
N VAL A 527 -3.41 -23.18 -5.50
CA VAL A 527 -2.73 -22.28 -6.44
C VAL A 527 -1.75 -21.42 -5.66
N GLU A 528 -0.46 -21.61 -5.92
CA GLU A 528 0.64 -20.78 -5.43
C GLU A 528 1.07 -19.83 -6.56
N VAL A 529 0.97 -18.52 -6.30
CA VAL A 529 1.45 -17.50 -7.24
C VAL A 529 2.94 -17.29 -7.01
N THR A 530 3.74 -17.56 -8.03
CA THR A 530 5.20 -17.44 -8.00
C THR A 530 5.66 -16.02 -8.37
N ASP A 531 6.89 -15.68 -7.97
CA ASP A 531 7.51 -14.39 -8.29
C ASP A 531 7.97 -14.31 -9.76
N GLU A 532 8.06 -15.43 -10.47
CA GLU A 532 8.40 -15.44 -11.88
C GLU A 532 7.15 -15.18 -12.74
N PRO A 533 7.22 -14.36 -13.81
CA PRO A 533 6.04 -13.87 -14.51
C PRO A 533 5.22 -14.95 -15.21
N PHE A 534 5.89 -15.90 -15.85
CA PHE A 534 5.27 -16.84 -16.79
C PHE A 534 5.37 -18.30 -16.35
N THR A 535 5.71 -18.57 -15.09
CA THR A 535 5.81 -19.93 -14.55
C THR A 535 4.49 -20.67 -14.71
N LYS A 536 4.57 -21.89 -15.21
CA LYS A 536 3.43 -22.79 -15.44
C LYS A 536 3.85 -24.20 -15.06
N GLU A 537 3.98 -24.42 -13.77
CA GLU A 537 4.42 -25.70 -13.23
C GLU A 537 3.35 -26.27 -12.30
N TYR A 538 3.36 -27.58 -12.12
CA TYR A 538 2.47 -28.23 -11.17
C TYR A 538 3.15 -29.46 -10.55
N THR A 539 2.75 -29.80 -9.33
CA THR A 539 3.08 -31.09 -8.71
C THR A 539 1.79 -31.83 -8.37
N VAL A 540 1.85 -33.16 -8.44
CA VAL A 540 0.72 -34.04 -8.14
C VAL A 540 1.13 -35.12 -7.15
N ASP A 541 0.35 -35.25 -6.09
CA ASP A 541 0.38 -36.40 -5.18
C ASP A 541 -0.94 -37.18 -5.30
N MET A 542 -0.85 -38.50 -5.46
CA MET A 542 -2.01 -39.39 -5.60
C MET A 542 -2.28 -40.22 -4.34
N MET A 543 -1.46 -40.05 -3.28
CA MET A 543 -1.60 -40.77 -2.00
C MET A 543 -1.64 -42.30 -2.15
N ASP A 544 -0.87 -42.83 -3.09
CA ASP A 544 -0.88 -44.25 -3.50
C ASP A 544 -2.27 -44.78 -3.94
N THR A 545 -3.11 -43.90 -4.49
CA THR A 545 -4.45 -44.23 -5.02
C THR A 545 -4.63 -43.82 -6.49
N ASP A 546 -5.77 -44.21 -7.07
CA ASP A 546 -6.20 -43.81 -8.42
C ASP A 546 -7.40 -42.83 -8.42
N PHE A 547 -7.83 -42.38 -7.24
CA PHE A 547 -9.08 -41.62 -7.04
C PHE A 547 -8.94 -40.40 -6.13
N ILE A 548 -7.78 -40.19 -5.50
CA ILE A 548 -7.45 -38.96 -4.78
C ILE A 548 -6.31 -38.28 -5.52
N VAL A 549 -6.50 -37.02 -5.89
CA VAL A 549 -5.50 -36.23 -6.63
C VAL A 549 -5.29 -34.90 -5.93
N GLN A 550 -4.11 -34.73 -5.36
CA GLN A 550 -3.66 -33.47 -4.78
C GLN A 550 -2.82 -32.72 -5.80
N VAL A 551 -3.27 -31.57 -6.26
CA VAL A 551 -2.60 -30.76 -7.29
C VAL A 551 -2.16 -29.43 -6.69
N GLN A 552 -0.85 -29.18 -6.72
CA GLN A 552 -0.28 -27.89 -6.39
C GLN A 552 0.12 -27.20 -7.70
N LEU A 553 -0.58 -26.12 -8.05
CA LEU A 553 -0.28 -25.29 -9.22
C LEU A 553 0.69 -24.17 -8.81
N TYR A 554 1.79 -24.01 -9.55
CA TYR A 554 2.74 -22.92 -9.43
C TYR A 554 2.57 -22.03 -10.67
N LEU A 555 1.81 -20.95 -10.50
CA LEU A 555 1.47 -20.05 -11.61
C LEU A 555 2.21 -18.72 -11.43
N GLY A 556 2.83 -18.24 -12.49
CA GLY A 556 3.42 -16.91 -12.52
C GLY A 556 2.36 -15.82 -12.40
N PHE A 557 2.75 -14.64 -11.93
CA PHE A 557 1.81 -13.54 -11.67
C PHE A 557 1.13 -12.97 -12.94
N HIS A 558 1.67 -13.22 -14.15
CA HIS A 558 1.00 -12.92 -15.44
C HIS A 558 0.13 -14.06 -15.97
N VAL A 559 0.19 -15.23 -15.35
CA VAL A 559 -0.56 -16.39 -15.81
C VAL A 559 -1.98 -16.31 -15.26
N ALA A 560 -2.96 -16.29 -16.16
CA ALA A 560 -4.36 -16.38 -15.78
C ALA A 560 -4.59 -17.67 -14.99
N GLN A 561 -5.28 -17.57 -13.85
CA GLN A 561 -5.55 -18.70 -12.97
C GLN A 561 -6.75 -19.52 -13.49
N GLU A 562 -6.67 -19.97 -14.75
CA GLU A 562 -7.68 -20.80 -15.41
C GLU A 562 -7.58 -22.25 -14.93
N VAL A 563 -7.93 -22.46 -13.65
CA VAL A 563 -7.79 -23.76 -12.98
C VAL A 563 -8.56 -24.85 -13.72
N ASN A 564 -9.71 -24.53 -14.31
CA ASN A 564 -10.46 -25.48 -15.13
C ASN A 564 -9.70 -26.00 -16.36
N VAL A 565 -8.89 -25.16 -17.02
CA VAL A 565 -8.07 -25.54 -18.17
C VAL A 565 -6.90 -26.40 -17.69
N TYR A 566 -6.20 -25.96 -16.64
CA TYR A 566 -5.04 -26.68 -16.12
C TYR A 566 -5.40 -28.05 -15.57
N ILE A 567 -6.51 -28.20 -14.84
CA ILE A 567 -6.95 -29.51 -14.36
C ILE A 567 -7.20 -30.47 -15.52
N ARG A 568 -7.86 -30.03 -16.60
CA ARG A 568 -8.11 -30.89 -17.77
C ARG A 568 -6.81 -31.36 -18.41
N GLN A 569 -5.81 -30.49 -18.52
CA GLN A 569 -4.48 -30.87 -19.00
C GLN A 569 -3.86 -31.93 -18.09
N ILE A 570 -3.87 -31.69 -16.76
CA ILE A 570 -3.30 -32.62 -15.77
C ILE A 570 -4.01 -33.99 -15.82
N VAL A 571 -5.33 -34.02 -16.02
CA VAL A 571 -6.08 -35.28 -16.20
C VAL A 571 -5.55 -36.04 -17.42
N HIS A 572 -5.36 -35.37 -18.55
CA HIS A 572 -4.81 -35.99 -19.76
C HIS A 572 -3.40 -36.54 -19.54
N ASP A 573 -2.53 -35.78 -18.86
CA ASP A 573 -1.16 -36.19 -18.58
C ASP A 573 -1.13 -37.42 -17.65
N LEU A 574 -1.92 -37.41 -16.58
CA LEU A 574 -2.04 -38.55 -15.66
C LEU A 574 -2.63 -39.81 -16.31
N MET A 575 -3.61 -39.66 -17.22
CA MET A 575 -4.15 -40.79 -17.99
C MET A 575 -3.11 -41.36 -18.96
N LYS A 576 -2.30 -40.51 -19.61
CA LYS A 576 -1.24 -40.94 -20.53
C LYS A 576 -0.12 -41.68 -19.79
N GLU A 577 0.19 -41.29 -18.57
CA GLU A 577 1.13 -41.96 -17.66
C GLU A 577 0.56 -43.27 -17.07
N GLY A 578 -0.73 -43.56 -17.25
CA GLY A 578 -1.40 -44.71 -16.66
C GLY A 578 -1.66 -44.59 -15.15
N ARG A 579 -1.48 -43.40 -14.57
CA ARG A 579 -1.72 -43.11 -13.14
C ARG A 579 -3.19 -42.85 -12.82
N LEU A 580 -3.98 -42.47 -13.83
CA LEU A 580 -5.42 -42.25 -13.71
C LEU A 580 -6.18 -43.08 -14.76
N PRO A 581 -7.25 -43.80 -14.39
CA PRO A 581 -8.04 -44.56 -15.35
C PRO A 581 -8.79 -43.64 -16.31
N LYS A 582 -9.03 -44.13 -17.53
CA LYS A 582 -9.87 -43.43 -18.53
C LYS A 582 -11.29 -43.24 -18.01
N GLN A 583 -11.89 -42.11 -18.36
CA GLN A 583 -13.20 -41.68 -17.88
C GLN A 583 -14.18 -41.44 -19.05
N PRO A 584 -14.51 -42.48 -19.83
CA PRO A 584 -15.34 -42.33 -21.01
C PRO A 584 -16.75 -41.84 -20.66
N GLN A 585 -17.24 -40.85 -21.40
CA GLN A 585 -18.58 -40.29 -21.20
C GLN A 585 -19.52 -40.77 -22.32
N LYS A 586 -20.61 -41.46 -21.94
CA LYS A 586 -21.59 -41.99 -22.90
C LYS A 586 -22.31 -40.89 -23.69
N TYR A 587 -22.61 -39.77 -23.03
CA TYR A 587 -23.29 -38.62 -23.62
C TYR A 587 -22.31 -37.45 -23.69
N SER A 588 -21.80 -37.17 -24.88
CA SER A 588 -20.88 -36.05 -25.11
C SER A 588 -21.04 -35.49 -26.52
N LEU A 589 -20.85 -34.17 -26.67
CA LEU A 589 -20.76 -33.53 -27.99
C LEU A 589 -19.48 -33.92 -28.74
N THR A 590 -18.47 -34.41 -28.03
CA THR A 590 -17.20 -34.87 -28.59
C THR A 590 -17.17 -36.40 -28.59
N PRO A 591 -17.27 -37.06 -29.76
CA PRO A 591 -17.16 -38.51 -29.86
C PRO A 591 -15.82 -39.00 -29.32
N GLY A 592 -15.82 -40.09 -28.55
CA GLY A 592 -14.60 -40.68 -28.00
C GLY A 592 -13.96 -39.89 -26.85
N ARG A 593 -14.70 -38.99 -26.19
CA ARG A 593 -14.21 -38.24 -25.02
C ARG A 593 -13.81 -39.20 -23.88
N GLU A 594 -12.54 -39.14 -23.49
CA GLU A 594 -11.95 -39.98 -22.43
C GLU A 594 -11.86 -39.27 -21.06
N VAL A 595 -12.20 -37.98 -20.98
CA VAL A 595 -12.21 -37.20 -19.73
C VAL A 595 -13.65 -36.97 -19.27
N GLY A 596 -13.93 -37.25 -18.00
CA GLY A 596 -15.25 -37.09 -17.41
C GLY A 596 -15.71 -35.63 -17.27
N ASP A 597 -16.88 -35.49 -16.65
CA ASP A 597 -17.42 -34.22 -16.16
C ASP A 597 -16.73 -33.77 -14.86
N PHE A 598 -16.82 -32.47 -14.58
CA PHE A 598 -16.23 -31.82 -13.41
C PHE A 598 -17.30 -31.05 -12.65
N GLN A 599 -17.32 -31.19 -11.33
CA GLN A 599 -18.04 -30.31 -10.42
C GLN A 599 -17.05 -29.63 -9.48
N PHE A 600 -17.03 -28.30 -9.51
CA PHE A 600 -16.19 -27.47 -8.64
C PHE A 600 -16.97 -27.07 -7.41
N ILE A 601 -16.47 -27.37 -6.22
CA ILE A 601 -17.14 -27.03 -4.97
C ILE A 601 -16.40 -25.89 -4.29
N ILE A 602 -17.10 -24.76 -4.17
CA ILE A 602 -16.60 -23.58 -3.46
C ILE A 602 -17.24 -23.57 -2.08
N ILE A 603 -16.43 -23.89 -1.07
CA ILE A 603 -16.86 -23.87 0.32
C ILE A 603 -16.87 -22.43 0.83
N SER A 604 -18.04 -21.98 1.24
CA SER A 604 -18.21 -20.73 1.97
C SER A 604 -18.40 -21.03 3.44
N GLU A 605 -17.48 -20.57 4.28
CA GLU A 605 -17.63 -20.69 5.73
C GLU A 605 -18.66 -19.66 6.22
N GLU A 606 -19.69 -20.14 6.90
CA GLU A 606 -20.65 -19.30 7.62
C GLU A 606 -20.51 -19.54 9.12
N LEU A 607 -20.56 -18.49 9.93
CA LEU A 607 -20.50 -18.64 11.37
C LEU A 607 -21.73 -19.41 11.87
N SER A 608 -21.52 -20.58 12.47
CA SER A 608 -22.63 -21.38 12.99
C SER A 608 -23.29 -20.69 14.19
N LYS A 609 -24.63 -20.77 14.26
CA LYS A 609 -25.41 -20.23 15.40
C LYS A 609 -25.21 -21.03 16.69
N VAL A 610 -24.69 -22.25 16.59
CA VAL A 610 -24.51 -23.22 17.70
C VAL A 610 -23.17 -23.06 18.38
N THR A 611 -22.26 -22.30 17.78
CA THR A 611 -20.90 -22.08 18.27
C THR A 611 -20.88 -21.19 19.51
N GLU A 612 -20.27 -21.66 20.61
CA GLU A 612 -20.03 -20.86 21.80
C GLU A 612 -18.76 -20.00 21.64
N LEU A 613 -18.89 -18.89 20.92
CA LEU A 613 -17.89 -17.83 20.91
C LEU A 613 -18.16 -16.80 22.00
N LYS A 614 -17.09 -16.20 22.53
CA LYS A 614 -17.22 -14.95 23.29
C LYS A 614 -17.92 -13.90 22.40
N LYS A 615 -18.74 -13.05 23.01
CA LYS A 615 -19.53 -12.03 22.28
C LYS A 615 -18.69 -11.19 21.31
N TRP A 616 -17.48 -10.81 21.72
CA TRP A 616 -16.52 -10.06 20.90
C TRP A 616 -16.02 -10.85 19.69
N ASP A 617 -15.58 -12.09 19.87
CA ASP A 617 -15.10 -12.96 18.78
C ASP A 617 -16.19 -13.20 17.73
N ARG A 618 -17.43 -13.36 18.17
CA ARG A 618 -18.60 -13.47 17.29
C ARG A 618 -18.81 -12.22 16.44
N GLN A 619 -18.74 -11.03 17.04
CA GLN A 619 -18.90 -9.76 16.31
C GLN A 619 -17.80 -9.57 15.27
N ILE A 620 -16.54 -9.81 15.63
CA ILE A 620 -15.38 -9.73 14.73
C ILE A 620 -15.59 -10.64 13.52
N MET A 621 -15.98 -11.90 13.75
CA MET A 621 -16.20 -12.86 12.67
C MET A 621 -17.40 -12.48 11.78
N GLN A 622 -18.48 -11.96 12.35
CA GLN A 622 -19.62 -11.45 11.58
C GLN A 622 -19.23 -10.27 10.70
N LEU A 623 -18.47 -9.31 11.23
CA LEU A 623 -17.93 -8.18 10.46
C LEU A 623 -17.01 -8.65 9.33
N LYS A 624 -16.07 -9.56 9.62
CA LYS A 624 -15.16 -10.13 8.62
C LYS A 624 -15.91 -10.80 7.47
N LEU A 625 -16.93 -11.61 7.78
CA LEU A 625 -17.76 -12.29 6.79
C LEU A 625 -18.64 -11.32 5.98
N ALA A 626 -19.19 -10.28 6.62
CA ALA A 626 -19.97 -9.25 5.96
C ALA A 626 -19.14 -8.45 4.93
N ILE A 627 -17.91 -8.08 5.31
CA ILE A 627 -16.97 -7.41 4.39
C ILE A 627 -16.56 -8.37 3.26
N LYS A 628 -16.23 -9.64 3.59
CA LYS A 628 -15.83 -10.66 2.62
C LYS A 628 -16.89 -10.86 1.52
N LYS A 629 -18.18 -10.85 1.88
CA LYS A 629 -19.31 -10.98 0.94
C LYS A 629 -19.37 -9.85 -0.09
N ARG A 630 -18.79 -8.68 0.21
CA ARG A 630 -18.79 -7.48 -0.65
C ARG A 630 -17.54 -7.36 -1.53
N THR A 631 -16.44 -8.05 -1.20
CA THR A 631 -15.12 -7.95 -1.85
C THR A 631 -14.88 -8.94 -3.00
N THR A 632 -15.88 -9.23 -3.84
CA THR A 632 -15.85 -10.09 -5.07
C THR A 632 -16.11 -11.60 -4.88
N SER A 633 -16.71 -12.25 -5.89
CA SER A 633 -16.98 -13.70 -5.95
C SER A 633 -15.73 -14.51 -6.37
N PRO A 634 -15.48 -15.68 -5.75
CA PRO A 634 -14.30 -16.52 -6.07
C PRO A 634 -14.28 -17.15 -7.48
N GLU A 635 -15.42 -17.22 -8.19
CA GLU A 635 -15.55 -17.93 -9.48
C GLU A 635 -14.69 -17.29 -10.58
N ASN A 636 -14.75 -15.96 -10.65
CA ASN A 636 -14.01 -15.17 -11.63
C ASN A 636 -12.49 -15.22 -11.41
N TRP A 637 -12.04 -15.65 -10.22
CA TRP A 637 -10.61 -15.78 -9.92
C TRP A 637 -10.01 -17.05 -10.51
N PHE A 638 -10.77 -18.14 -10.55
CA PHE A 638 -10.29 -19.45 -10.97
C PHE A 638 -10.73 -19.85 -12.39
N GLY A 639 -11.31 -18.91 -13.15
CA GLY A 639 -11.80 -19.13 -14.51
C GLY A 639 -12.98 -20.11 -14.59
N LEU A 640 -13.80 -20.19 -13.53
CA LEU A 640 -14.84 -21.22 -13.39
C LEU A 640 -16.20 -20.82 -14.00
N GLU A 641 -16.25 -19.74 -14.77
CA GLU A 641 -17.47 -19.10 -15.31
C GLU A 641 -18.33 -20.04 -16.17
N TYR A 642 -17.69 -20.99 -16.87
CA TYR A 642 -18.36 -21.99 -17.72
C TYR A 642 -18.29 -23.41 -17.15
N SER A 643 -17.86 -23.55 -15.90
CA SER A 643 -17.79 -24.83 -15.20
C SER A 643 -19.03 -25.05 -14.33
N GLU A 644 -19.35 -26.30 -14.02
CA GLU A 644 -20.38 -26.59 -13.03
C GLU A 644 -19.83 -26.27 -11.63
N VAL A 645 -20.24 -25.13 -11.07
CA VAL A 645 -19.82 -24.65 -9.74
C VAL A 645 -20.95 -24.84 -8.73
N LYS A 646 -20.69 -25.56 -7.66
CA LYS A 646 -21.60 -25.74 -6.53
C LYS A 646 -21.11 -24.97 -5.31
N TYR A 647 -21.94 -24.05 -4.84
CA TYR A 647 -21.71 -23.32 -3.60
C TYR A 647 -22.23 -24.09 -2.40
N GLU A 648 -21.35 -24.32 -1.42
CA GLU A 648 -21.76 -24.96 -0.18
C GLU A 648 -21.37 -24.14 1.04
N SER A 649 -22.37 -23.74 1.82
CA SER A 649 -22.16 -23.12 3.13
C SER A 649 -21.87 -24.19 4.17
N VAL A 650 -20.65 -24.24 4.69
CA VAL A 650 -20.27 -25.18 5.76
C VAL A 650 -20.26 -24.41 7.08
N PRO A 651 -20.89 -24.94 8.15
CA PRO A 651 -20.83 -24.29 9.45
C PRO A 651 -19.38 -24.23 9.94
N LEU A 652 -18.91 -23.01 10.18
CA LEU A 652 -17.66 -22.79 10.90
C LEU A 652 -17.95 -23.00 12.38
N ILE A 653 -17.68 -24.21 12.88
CA ILE A 653 -17.82 -24.56 14.31
C ILE A 653 -16.51 -24.16 14.99
N ILE A 654 -16.58 -23.15 15.86
CA ILE A 654 -15.43 -22.62 16.62
C ILE A 654 -15.55 -22.93 18.12
N GLY A 655 -14.84 -23.93 18.62
CA GLY A 655 -14.87 -24.32 20.04
C GLY A 655 -16.07 -25.21 20.39
N ASP A 656 -16.56 -25.12 21.63
CA ASP A 656 -17.65 -25.97 22.11
C ASP A 656 -19.00 -25.65 21.46
N THR A 657 -19.77 -26.69 21.16
CA THR A 657 -21.14 -26.56 20.67
C THR A 657 -22.11 -26.43 21.82
N ARG A 658 -22.97 -25.41 21.80
CA ARG A 658 -24.03 -25.23 22.79
C ARG A 658 -24.95 -26.44 22.82
N LYS A 659 -24.93 -27.23 23.90
CA LYS A 659 -25.82 -28.39 24.07
C LYS A 659 -27.25 -27.91 24.38
N THR A 660 -28.11 -27.86 23.37
CA THR A 660 -29.54 -27.59 23.55
C THR A 660 -30.29 -28.88 23.87
N ARG A 661 -31.03 -28.91 24.98
CA ARG A 661 -31.93 -30.01 25.33
C ARG A 661 -33.37 -29.61 25.03
N LEU A 662 -34.05 -30.39 24.19
CA LEU A 662 -35.49 -30.29 23.98
C LEU A 662 -36.18 -31.36 24.84
N ARG A 663 -37.29 -31.00 25.48
CA ARG A 663 -38.15 -31.96 26.17
C ARG A 663 -39.35 -32.22 25.28
N GLU A 664 -39.60 -33.48 24.96
CA GLU A 664 -40.79 -33.89 24.23
C GLU A 664 -42.04 -33.50 25.04
N ARG A 665 -42.89 -32.66 24.47
CA ARG A 665 -44.21 -32.35 25.04
C ARG A 665 -45.13 -33.49 24.63
N LYS A 666 -45.46 -34.38 25.58
CA LYS A 666 -46.48 -35.40 25.36
C LYS A 666 -47.79 -34.71 24.94
N VAL A 667 -48.30 -35.07 23.77
CA VAL A 667 -49.63 -34.66 23.33
C VAL A 667 -50.63 -35.44 24.19
N LEU A 668 -51.45 -34.73 24.97
CA LEU A 668 -52.57 -35.36 25.67
C LEU A 668 -53.57 -35.78 24.57
N SER A 669 -53.76 -37.09 24.44
CA SER A 669 -54.69 -37.74 23.52
C SER A 669 -56.13 -37.35 23.81
#